data_AF-A0A941W2U8-F1
#
_entry.id   AF-A0A941W2U8-F1
#
_cell.length_a   1.000
_cell.length_b   1.000
_cell.length_c   1.000
_cell.angle_alpha   90.00
_cell.angle_beta   90.00
_cell.angle_gamma   90.00
#
_symmetry.space_group_name_H-M   'P 1'
#
loop_
_entity.id
_entity.type
_entity.pdbx_description
1 polymer ?
#
loop_
_entity_poly.entity_id
_entity_poly.type
_entity_poly.pdbx_seq_one_letter_code
_entity_poly.pdbx_strand_id
1 'polypeptide(L)'
;MSSITTDLAGLLDTVQRPGDFYAAGSAEIFTPSLEVEGVGPIALPLLPVQAEQLIAVAEQAPYGRGEETVIDTNVRRTWQIDAAKIRIGGRHWSRDLETIVTRVAAGLGVAQPVVAELYKLLVYDQGSFFVEHRDTEKAPGMFATLVIVLPSLYTGGELVVRHRDREARLDLHGPEPSDVAFAAFYADCVHEVLPITSGCRLTLVYNLLLRTAKGRLPEPPSYETEQAAVADLLREWTAAKESPDDDSPEKLVYPLEHAYTPAALAFDALKGVDAAVASVLVPAAEQADCDLHLVLISIEESGSAEYTGYYGPRRRRWSDEDEDEDEDEDGFEVGEVCDRTTTLSEWRLPDGSESELGDFPFEETELCPPGALDDLEPDEQHFHEATGNEGASFERTYHRAGLVLWPRRRRLAVLNQAGLSATLPYLEELTQRWVESGEGPESRRWRLAHELSGHMLRTWPREVGDYWRTDTQSSEARMLALLNRLRDTARIDAFLANLSAAGVYGKGDNAALVEAIGLLPPERATELIERIIAGNSGAALGACGDLLARCAAVARDAGSAVDFLPAARALVEALPGNPARAPQPDWRRSPVEPGFIVDLLTALGQLDAMLADGAVDHLLAWPKTYGLDTVLVPAALALTERKASRDEAAVRRLRAACLAHLRARIAEPLEPPRDWMRTSALPCRCRHCTELSQFLADPNRKVWTFKAAAPDREHVEDSIRRAGCDLDRATDRNGRPYTLICTKNQASYDLLAHQRQKDLAEAVRLEIART
;
A
#
# COMPACT_ATOMS: atom_id res chain seq x y z
N MET A 1 22.29 -15.57 20.89
CA MET A 1 21.50 -16.81 20.76
C MET A 1 21.00 -16.83 19.33
N SER A 2 20.91 -18.00 18.71
CA SER A 2 20.35 -18.12 17.37
C SER A 2 18.89 -17.63 17.39
N SER A 3 18.43 -16.99 16.31
CA SER A 3 17.01 -16.61 16.19
C SER A 3 16.19 -17.86 15.90
N ILE A 4 14.95 -17.93 16.39
CA ILE A 4 14.05 -19.05 16.07
C ILE A 4 13.89 -19.27 14.57
N THR A 5 13.92 -18.20 13.78
CA THR A 5 13.85 -18.27 12.32
C THR A 5 15.02 -19.03 11.71
N THR A 6 16.21 -18.88 12.28
CA THR A 6 17.42 -19.61 11.86
C THR A 6 17.36 -21.06 12.35
N ASP A 7 16.96 -21.28 13.60
CA ASP A 7 16.90 -22.64 14.18
C ASP A 7 15.84 -23.51 13.50
N LEU A 8 14.67 -22.95 13.19
CA LEU A 8 13.62 -23.66 12.48
C LEU A 8 14.07 -24.06 11.07
N ALA A 9 14.65 -23.12 10.31
CA ALA A 9 15.18 -23.41 8.99
C ALA A 9 16.26 -24.50 9.02
N GLY A 10 17.21 -24.41 9.96
CA GLY A 10 18.26 -25.40 10.12
C GLY A 10 17.77 -26.80 10.49
N LEU A 11 16.66 -26.92 11.24
CA LEU A 11 16.02 -28.21 11.51
C LEU A 11 15.30 -28.75 10.27
N LEU A 12 14.58 -27.90 9.53
CA LEU A 12 13.85 -28.31 8.34
C LEU A 12 14.78 -28.75 7.19
N ASP A 13 15.98 -28.18 7.11
CA ASP A 13 17.02 -28.62 6.16
C ASP A 13 17.49 -30.07 6.38
N THR A 14 17.27 -30.63 7.58
CA THR A 14 17.64 -32.03 7.89
C THR A 14 16.62 -33.06 7.39
N VAL A 15 15.43 -32.62 6.97
CA VAL A 15 14.35 -33.49 6.49
C VAL A 15 14.78 -34.16 5.18
N GLN A 16 14.98 -35.48 5.22
CA GLN A 16 15.41 -36.26 4.05
C GLN A 16 14.34 -36.22 2.94
N ARG A 17 14.75 -35.86 1.72
CA ARG A 17 13.85 -35.58 0.60
C ARG A 17 13.54 -36.88 -0.18
N PRO A 18 12.26 -37.27 -0.40
CA PRO A 18 11.94 -38.27 -1.40
C PRO A 18 12.06 -37.65 -2.80
N GLY A 19 12.92 -38.21 -3.65
CA GLY A 19 13.05 -37.80 -5.07
C GLY A 19 13.93 -36.56 -5.33
N ASP A 20 14.01 -36.14 -6.60
CA ASP A 20 14.76 -34.97 -7.08
C ASP A 20 13.88 -34.08 -7.99
N PHE A 21 14.37 -32.89 -8.39
CA PHE A 21 13.63 -31.96 -9.26
C PHE A 21 13.44 -32.48 -10.70
N TYR A 22 14.18 -33.53 -11.06
CA TYR A 22 14.06 -34.25 -12.33
C TYR A 22 14.24 -35.76 -12.12
N ALA A 23 13.73 -36.55 -13.06
CA ALA A 23 13.95 -37.98 -13.14
C ALA A 23 14.21 -38.38 -14.60
N ALA A 24 15.36 -38.98 -14.88
CA ALA A 24 15.74 -39.38 -16.23
C ALA A 24 16.18 -40.85 -16.30
N GLY A 25 16.12 -41.42 -17.50
CA GLY A 25 16.60 -42.78 -17.73
C GLY A 25 16.29 -43.28 -19.14
N SER A 26 16.56 -44.57 -19.35
CA SER A 26 16.18 -45.30 -20.55
C SER A 26 15.26 -46.47 -20.24
N ALA A 27 14.45 -46.84 -21.22
CA ALA A 27 13.59 -48.01 -21.18
C ALA A 27 13.64 -48.75 -22.52
N GLU A 28 13.82 -50.07 -22.44
CA GLU A 28 13.52 -50.96 -23.57
C GLU A 28 12.02 -50.89 -23.85
N ILE A 29 11.66 -50.67 -25.11
CA ILE A 29 10.26 -50.58 -25.56
C ILE A 29 10.00 -51.54 -26.71
N PHE A 30 8.78 -52.05 -26.75
CA PHE A 30 8.29 -52.63 -28.00
C PHE A 30 7.91 -51.49 -28.93
N THR A 31 8.41 -51.52 -30.17
CA THR A 31 8.23 -50.44 -31.14
C THR A 31 6.74 -50.04 -31.22
N PRO A 32 6.39 -48.80 -30.84
CA PRO A 32 5.00 -48.35 -30.84
C PRO A 32 4.50 -48.18 -32.26
N SER A 33 3.17 -48.32 -32.43
CA SER A 33 2.49 -47.88 -33.63
C SER A 33 2.25 -46.38 -33.52
N LEU A 34 3.08 -45.58 -34.19
CA LEU A 34 2.91 -44.13 -34.30
C LEU A 34 2.34 -43.79 -35.68
N GLU A 35 1.21 -43.11 -35.72
CA GLU A 35 0.58 -42.59 -36.93
C GLU A 35 0.33 -41.09 -36.75
N VAL A 36 0.66 -40.31 -37.79
CA VAL A 36 0.45 -38.86 -37.82
C VAL A 36 -0.48 -38.51 -38.97
N GLU A 37 -1.54 -37.75 -38.70
CA GLU A 37 -2.46 -37.28 -39.73
C GLU A 37 -1.72 -36.47 -40.81
N GLY A 38 -1.93 -36.80 -42.08
CA GLY A 38 -1.24 -36.18 -43.22
C GLY A 38 0.07 -36.86 -43.66
N VAL A 39 0.67 -37.71 -42.81
CA VAL A 39 1.88 -38.50 -43.15
C VAL A 39 1.60 -40.00 -43.17
N GLY A 40 0.79 -40.49 -42.22
CA GLY A 40 0.51 -41.91 -42.02
C GLY A 40 1.44 -42.57 -40.98
N PRO A 41 1.66 -43.88 -41.07
CA PRO A 41 2.50 -44.62 -40.12
C PRO A 41 3.98 -44.18 -40.17
N ILE A 42 4.55 -43.91 -38.99
CA ILE A 42 5.94 -43.46 -38.82
C ILE A 42 6.82 -44.65 -38.44
N ALA A 43 7.92 -44.84 -39.18
CA ALA A 43 8.92 -45.86 -38.87
C ALA A 43 9.86 -45.36 -37.75
N LEU A 44 10.26 -46.27 -36.86
CA LEU A 44 11.25 -46.04 -35.82
C LEU A 44 12.40 -47.06 -36.00
N PRO A 45 13.67 -46.64 -36.07
CA PRO A 45 14.14 -45.26 -35.97
C PRO A 45 13.66 -44.34 -37.10
N LEU A 46 13.45 -43.06 -36.79
CA LEU A 46 12.91 -42.08 -37.74
C LEU A 46 13.78 -42.00 -39.00
N LEU A 47 13.14 -42.20 -40.16
CA LEU A 47 13.79 -42.08 -41.46
C LEU A 47 13.88 -40.62 -41.90
N PRO A 48 14.97 -40.18 -42.56
CA PRO A 48 15.13 -38.80 -43.03
C PRO A 48 13.96 -38.30 -43.89
N VAL A 49 13.45 -39.13 -44.80
CA VAL A 49 12.29 -38.79 -45.64
C VAL A 49 11.02 -38.55 -44.82
N GLN A 50 10.84 -39.30 -43.72
CA GLN A 50 9.69 -39.11 -42.83
C GLN A 50 9.88 -37.89 -41.92
N ALA A 51 11.11 -37.55 -41.55
CA ALA A 51 11.41 -36.30 -40.86
C ALA A 51 10.97 -35.09 -41.69
N GLU A 52 11.33 -35.05 -42.98
CA GLU A 52 10.90 -33.99 -43.92
C GLU A 52 9.37 -33.93 -44.06
N GLN A 53 8.70 -35.10 -44.14
CA GLN A 53 7.24 -35.18 -44.21
C GLN A 53 6.57 -34.68 -42.93
N LEU A 54 7.12 -35.01 -41.75
CA LEU A 54 6.64 -34.53 -40.46
C LEU A 54 6.78 -33.01 -40.36
N ILE A 55 7.94 -32.46 -40.76
CA ILE A 55 8.17 -31.01 -40.79
C ILE A 55 7.16 -30.32 -41.72
N ALA A 56 6.84 -30.91 -42.87
CA ALA A 56 5.90 -30.33 -43.83
C ALA A 56 4.44 -30.26 -43.34
N VAL A 57 4.05 -31.10 -42.37
CA VAL A 57 2.71 -31.08 -41.76
C VAL A 57 2.69 -30.45 -40.36
N ALA A 58 3.87 -30.20 -39.80
CA ALA A 58 4.03 -29.58 -38.51
C ALA A 58 3.87 -28.06 -38.60
N GLU A 59 3.53 -27.47 -37.47
CA GLU A 59 3.50 -26.02 -37.31
C GLU A 59 4.77 -25.60 -36.56
N GLN A 60 5.31 -24.42 -36.84
CA GLN A 60 6.36 -23.87 -35.98
C GLN A 60 5.80 -23.71 -34.58
N ALA A 61 6.52 -24.22 -33.59
CA ALA A 61 6.05 -24.20 -32.22
C ALA A 61 6.07 -22.75 -31.70
N PRO A 62 4.91 -22.16 -31.33
CA PRO A 62 4.88 -20.80 -30.83
C PRO A 62 5.49 -20.74 -29.42
N TYR A 63 5.83 -19.54 -28.98
CA TYR A 63 6.19 -19.23 -27.58
C TYR A 63 5.15 -18.26 -27.00
N GLY A 64 4.90 -18.35 -25.69
CA GLY A 64 3.91 -17.53 -25.00
C GLY A 64 4.59 -16.35 -24.31
N ARG A 65 4.19 -15.12 -24.64
CA ARG A 65 4.56 -13.90 -23.91
C ARG A 65 3.28 -13.37 -23.25
N GLY A 66 2.96 -13.87 -22.06
CA GLY A 66 1.67 -13.60 -21.41
C GLY A 66 0.49 -14.21 -22.18
N GLU A 67 -0.53 -13.41 -22.50
CA GLU A 67 -1.74 -13.85 -23.23
C GLU A 67 -1.57 -13.96 -24.76
N GLU A 68 -0.42 -13.54 -25.32
CA GLU A 68 -0.19 -13.52 -26.77
C GLU A 68 0.70 -14.68 -27.24
N THR A 69 0.28 -15.34 -28.33
CA THR A 69 1.03 -16.42 -28.98
C THR A 69 1.83 -15.84 -30.15
N VAL A 70 3.15 -15.69 -29.99
CA VAL A 70 4.04 -15.09 -30.99
C VAL A 70 5.03 -16.15 -31.51
N ILE A 71 5.33 -16.12 -32.81
CA ILE A 71 6.34 -16.97 -33.46
C ILE A 71 7.61 -16.14 -33.62
N ASP A 72 8.64 -16.44 -32.82
CA ASP A 72 9.98 -15.85 -32.94
C ASP A 72 11.03 -16.96 -33.13
N THR A 73 11.67 -16.97 -34.30
CA THR A 73 12.68 -17.96 -34.69
C THR A 73 14.04 -17.75 -34.02
N ASN A 74 14.29 -16.61 -33.37
CA ASN A 74 15.48 -16.36 -32.56
C ASN A 74 15.36 -16.97 -31.15
N VAL A 75 14.13 -17.14 -30.65
CA VAL A 75 13.83 -17.75 -29.35
C VAL A 75 13.64 -19.27 -29.49
N ARG A 76 13.00 -19.75 -30.57
CA ARG A 76 12.71 -21.18 -30.74
C ARG A 76 12.68 -21.61 -32.21
N ARG A 77 13.53 -22.58 -32.55
CA ARG A 77 13.46 -23.28 -33.85
C ARG A 77 13.05 -24.74 -33.63
N THR A 78 11.75 -24.98 -33.45
CA THR A 78 11.20 -26.34 -33.26
C THR A 78 9.88 -26.51 -34.01
N TRP A 79 9.63 -27.69 -34.55
CA TRP A 79 8.36 -28.05 -35.18
C TRP A 79 7.50 -28.85 -34.21
N GLN A 80 6.20 -28.52 -34.13
CA GLN A 80 5.25 -29.23 -33.29
C GLN A 80 4.05 -29.78 -34.06
N ILE A 81 3.54 -30.91 -33.60
CA ILE A 81 2.30 -31.51 -34.06
C ILE A 81 1.42 -31.73 -32.83
N ASP A 82 0.19 -31.21 -32.88
CA ASP A 82 -0.79 -31.32 -31.81
C ASP A 82 -1.20 -32.77 -31.51
N ALA A 83 -1.43 -33.11 -30.24
CA ALA A 83 -1.86 -34.44 -29.82
C ALA A 83 -3.09 -34.98 -30.57
N ALA A 84 -4.03 -34.12 -30.97
CA ALA A 84 -5.22 -34.53 -31.72
C ALA A 84 -4.91 -35.13 -33.10
N LYS A 85 -3.77 -34.75 -33.69
CA LYS A 85 -3.30 -35.25 -35.01
C LYS A 85 -2.44 -36.53 -34.88
N ILE A 86 -2.23 -37.04 -33.67
CA ILE A 86 -1.31 -38.14 -33.38
C ILE A 86 -2.08 -39.34 -32.84
N ARG A 87 -1.80 -40.52 -33.38
CA ARG A 87 -2.23 -41.80 -32.79
C ARG A 87 -1.01 -42.61 -32.45
N ILE A 88 -0.74 -42.72 -31.14
CA ILE A 88 0.27 -43.63 -30.62
C ILE A 88 -0.40 -44.80 -29.91
N GLY A 89 0.09 -46.01 -30.19
CA GLY A 89 -0.42 -47.23 -29.58
C GLY A 89 0.47 -48.43 -29.88
N GLY A 90 -0.15 -49.58 -30.01
CA GLY A 90 0.54 -50.88 -30.06
C GLY A 90 0.24 -51.69 -28.80
N ARG A 91 0.43 -53.01 -28.89
CA ARG A 91 0.00 -53.95 -27.82
C ARG A 91 0.65 -53.69 -26.46
N HIS A 92 1.82 -53.06 -26.41
CA HIS A 92 2.59 -52.87 -25.18
C HIS A 92 2.76 -51.40 -24.78
N TRP A 93 2.46 -50.43 -25.65
CA TRP A 93 2.75 -49.01 -25.41
C TRP A 93 2.15 -48.49 -24.10
N SER A 94 0.88 -48.83 -23.81
CA SER A 94 0.24 -48.39 -22.57
C SER A 94 0.97 -48.91 -21.32
N ARG A 95 1.48 -50.14 -21.35
CA ARG A 95 2.23 -50.75 -20.25
C ARG A 95 3.64 -50.15 -20.14
N ASP A 96 4.29 -49.93 -21.28
CA ASP A 96 5.63 -49.35 -21.34
C ASP A 96 5.60 -47.90 -20.81
N LEU A 97 4.60 -47.10 -21.22
CA LEU A 97 4.35 -45.76 -20.70
C LEU A 97 4.05 -45.78 -19.19
N GLU A 98 3.19 -46.68 -18.71
CA GLU A 98 2.89 -46.82 -17.28
C GLU A 98 4.15 -47.15 -16.45
N THR A 99 5.05 -47.96 -17.02
CA THR A 99 6.34 -48.29 -16.40
C THR A 99 7.26 -47.06 -16.33
N ILE A 100 7.34 -46.27 -17.40
CA ILE A 100 8.09 -45.01 -17.43
C ILE A 100 7.51 -44.03 -16.40
N VAL A 101 6.18 -43.83 -16.40
CA VAL A 101 5.46 -42.96 -15.47
C VAL A 101 5.72 -43.35 -14.01
N THR A 102 5.71 -44.65 -13.70
CA THR A 102 6.02 -45.14 -12.35
C THR A 102 7.46 -44.82 -11.93
N ARG A 103 8.43 -44.98 -12.83
CA ARG A 103 9.84 -44.67 -12.56
C ARG A 103 10.06 -43.17 -12.36
N VAL A 104 9.44 -42.33 -13.19
CA VAL A 104 9.58 -40.87 -13.05
C VAL A 104 8.83 -40.35 -11.83
N ALA A 105 7.64 -40.88 -11.51
CA ALA A 105 6.94 -40.51 -10.29
C ALA A 105 7.79 -40.82 -9.05
N ALA A 106 8.39 -42.01 -8.98
CA ALA A 106 9.31 -42.38 -7.90
C ALA A 106 10.58 -41.49 -7.88
N GLY A 107 11.16 -41.19 -9.05
CA GLY A 107 12.33 -40.32 -9.17
C GLY A 107 12.05 -38.87 -8.77
N LEU A 108 10.85 -38.37 -9.03
CA LEU A 108 10.39 -37.04 -8.59
C LEU A 108 9.90 -37.03 -7.12
N GLY A 109 9.76 -38.19 -6.49
CA GLY A 109 9.26 -38.28 -5.11
C GLY A 109 7.74 -38.22 -4.96
N VAL A 110 7.00 -38.42 -6.05
CA VAL A 110 5.54 -38.39 -6.08
C VAL A 110 4.99 -39.78 -5.77
N ALA A 111 4.24 -39.87 -4.68
CA ALA A 111 3.64 -41.12 -4.21
C ALA A 111 2.17 -41.29 -4.62
N GLN A 112 1.52 -40.21 -5.05
CA GLN A 112 0.15 -40.23 -5.56
C GLN A 112 0.10 -40.89 -6.95
N PRO A 113 -1.05 -41.47 -7.36
CA PRO A 113 -1.20 -42.00 -8.70
C PRO A 113 -1.08 -40.89 -9.77
N VAL A 114 -0.10 -41.03 -10.65
CA VAL A 114 0.16 -40.09 -11.75
C VAL A 114 -0.48 -40.58 -13.05
N VAL A 115 -1.09 -39.66 -13.80
CA VAL A 115 -1.62 -39.90 -15.15
C VAL A 115 -0.77 -39.10 -16.15
N ALA A 116 -0.35 -39.74 -17.24
CA ALA A 116 0.33 -39.06 -18.34
C ALA A 116 -0.65 -38.77 -19.48
N GLU A 117 -0.86 -37.50 -19.80
CA GLU A 117 -1.67 -37.04 -20.92
C GLU A 117 -0.76 -36.56 -22.06
N LEU A 118 -0.93 -37.11 -23.27
CA LEU A 118 -0.12 -36.71 -24.42
C LEU A 118 -0.47 -35.27 -24.81
N TYR A 119 0.53 -34.39 -24.83
CA TYR A 119 0.37 -32.99 -25.18
C TYR A 119 0.72 -32.72 -26.64
N LYS A 120 1.92 -33.12 -27.07
CA LYS A 120 2.39 -32.90 -28.45
C LYS A 120 3.56 -33.78 -28.86
N LEU A 121 3.80 -33.84 -30.17
CA LEU A 121 5.02 -34.39 -30.76
C LEU A 121 5.89 -33.22 -31.24
N LEU A 122 7.18 -33.27 -30.94
CA LEU A 122 8.17 -32.30 -31.35
C LEU A 122 9.20 -32.93 -32.29
N VAL A 123 9.53 -32.20 -33.36
CA VAL A 123 10.57 -32.55 -34.33
C VAL A 123 11.63 -31.46 -34.29
N TYR A 124 12.87 -31.84 -34.02
CA TYR A 124 14.04 -30.96 -34.03
C TYR A 124 14.94 -31.36 -35.20
N ASP A 125 14.99 -30.54 -36.25
CA ASP A 125 15.93 -30.69 -37.37
C ASP A 125 17.31 -30.09 -37.03
N GLN A 126 18.26 -30.20 -37.96
CA GLN A 126 19.58 -29.63 -37.76
C GLN A 126 19.52 -28.11 -37.52
N GLY A 127 20.12 -27.65 -36.42
CA GLY A 127 20.07 -26.27 -35.96
C GLY A 127 18.84 -25.92 -35.14
N SER A 128 17.90 -26.85 -34.92
CA SER A 128 16.81 -26.65 -33.97
C SER A 128 17.32 -26.58 -32.53
N PHE A 129 16.76 -25.66 -31.76
CA PHE A 129 17.01 -25.46 -30.34
C PHE A 129 15.75 -24.94 -29.66
N PHE A 130 15.76 -24.91 -28.33
CA PHE A 130 14.76 -24.22 -27.53
C PHE A 130 15.46 -23.54 -26.37
N VAL A 131 15.48 -22.21 -26.35
CA VAL A 131 16.10 -21.44 -25.26
C VAL A 131 15.39 -21.67 -23.93
N GLU A 132 16.00 -21.15 -22.89
CA GLU A 132 15.53 -21.20 -21.52
C GLU A 132 14.07 -20.75 -21.37
N HIS A 133 13.23 -21.60 -20.78
CA HIS A 133 11.83 -21.30 -20.47
C HIS A 133 11.29 -22.19 -19.34
N ARG A 134 10.14 -21.81 -18.78
CA ARG A 134 9.34 -22.64 -17.86
C ARG A 134 8.09 -23.15 -18.57
N ASP A 135 7.63 -24.34 -18.18
CA ASP A 135 6.36 -24.85 -18.69
C ASP A 135 5.21 -24.21 -17.90
N THR A 136 4.18 -23.72 -18.61
CA THR A 136 2.92 -23.33 -17.96
C THR A 136 2.07 -24.56 -17.66
N GLU A 137 1.31 -24.50 -16.57
CA GLU A 137 0.27 -25.49 -16.27
C GLU A 137 -0.80 -25.46 -17.38
N LYS A 138 -0.91 -26.54 -18.14
CA LYS A 138 -1.82 -26.64 -19.30
C LYS A 138 -3.16 -27.28 -18.97
N ALA A 139 -3.25 -27.93 -17.82
CA ALA A 139 -4.44 -28.63 -17.36
C ALA A 139 -4.50 -28.64 -15.81
N PRO A 140 -5.70 -28.60 -15.21
CA PRO A 140 -5.84 -28.70 -13.75
C PRO A 140 -5.17 -29.97 -13.20
N GLY A 141 -4.29 -29.79 -12.22
CA GLY A 141 -3.56 -30.89 -11.58
C GLY A 141 -2.28 -31.31 -12.31
N MET A 142 -1.86 -30.60 -13.35
CA MET A 142 -0.53 -30.77 -13.95
C MET A 142 0.54 -30.29 -12.97
N PHE A 143 1.53 -31.15 -12.70
CA PHE A 143 2.63 -30.81 -11.78
C PHE A 143 4.01 -30.95 -12.42
N ALA A 144 4.14 -31.73 -13.50
CA ALA A 144 5.40 -32.03 -14.16
C ALA A 144 5.21 -32.29 -15.66
N THR A 145 6.30 -32.18 -16.41
CA THR A 145 6.39 -32.53 -17.83
C THR A 145 7.22 -33.81 -17.98
N LEU A 146 6.76 -34.75 -18.81
CA LEU A 146 7.50 -35.94 -19.21
C LEU A 146 7.85 -35.86 -20.70
N VAL A 147 9.14 -35.94 -20.98
CA VAL A 147 9.74 -35.94 -22.32
C VAL A 147 10.20 -37.37 -22.63
N ILE A 148 9.71 -37.96 -23.72
CA ILE A 148 10.16 -39.27 -24.22
C ILE A 148 10.76 -39.09 -25.61
N VAL A 149 12.05 -39.35 -25.76
CA VAL A 149 12.74 -39.28 -27.06
C VAL A 149 12.62 -40.63 -27.76
N LEU A 150 12.00 -40.62 -28.93
CA LEU A 150 11.80 -41.80 -29.76
C LEU A 150 13.07 -42.14 -30.55
N PRO A 151 13.27 -43.42 -30.94
CA PRO A 151 14.43 -43.83 -31.73
C PRO A 151 14.59 -42.97 -32.99
N SER A 152 15.70 -42.26 -33.11
CA SER A 152 16.01 -41.36 -34.21
C SER A 152 17.51 -41.09 -34.27
N LEU A 153 18.02 -40.77 -35.47
CA LEU A 153 19.45 -40.53 -35.69
C LEU A 153 19.75 -39.03 -35.58
N TYR A 154 20.44 -38.62 -34.51
CA TYR A 154 20.83 -37.23 -34.27
C TYR A 154 22.04 -37.10 -33.33
N THR A 155 22.67 -35.91 -33.29
CA THR A 155 23.73 -35.53 -32.34
C THR A 155 23.49 -34.12 -31.77
N GLY A 156 23.95 -33.86 -30.54
CA GLY A 156 23.59 -32.66 -29.77
C GLY A 156 22.17 -32.74 -29.22
N GLY A 157 21.59 -31.62 -28.77
CA GLY A 157 20.21 -31.62 -28.28
C GLY A 157 20.05 -31.95 -26.80
N GLU A 158 21.09 -31.80 -25.99
CA GLU A 158 21.02 -32.04 -24.56
C GLU A 158 19.89 -31.21 -23.92
N LEU A 159 19.12 -31.85 -23.04
CA LEU A 159 18.10 -31.18 -22.24
C LEU A 159 18.77 -30.68 -20.96
N VAL A 160 18.76 -29.37 -20.74
CA VAL A 160 19.24 -28.77 -19.50
C VAL A 160 18.04 -28.41 -18.65
N VAL A 161 18.01 -28.86 -17.40
CA VAL A 161 16.96 -28.56 -16.41
C VAL A 161 17.61 -27.87 -15.23
N ARG A 162 17.06 -26.71 -14.84
CA ARG A 162 17.53 -25.86 -13.75
C ARG A 162 16.41 -25.69 -12.73
N HIS A 163 16.79 -25.77 -11.47
CA HIS A 163 15.91 -25.50 -10.34
C HIS A 163 16.75 -24.88 -9.21
N ARG A 164 16.52 -23.59 -8.93
CA ARG A 164 17.34 -22.78 -8.02
C ARG A 164 18.82 -22.78 -8.42
N ASP A 165 19.72 -23.09 -7.50
CA ASP A 165 21.18 -23.14 -7.69
C ASP A 165 21.68 -24.45 -8.34
N ARG A 166 20.77 -25.37 -8.71
CA ARG A 166 21.09 -26.68 -9.27
C ARG A 166 20.78 -26.76 -10.76
N GLU A 167 21.72 -27.34 -11.53
CA GLU A 167 21.59 -27.60 -12.97
C GLU A 167 21.85 -29.10 -13.27
N ALA A 168 21.00 -29.70 -14.10
CA ALA A 168 21.18 -31.04 -14.64
C ALA A 168 21.20 -31.01 -16.17
N ARG A 169 22.27 -31.54 -16.78
CA ARG A 169 22.40 -31.70 -18.24
C ARG A 169 22.18 -33.15 -18.62
N LEU A 170 21.17 -33.40 -19.46
CA LEU A 170 20.69 -34.73 -19.79
C LEU A 170 20.87 -35.01 -21.29
N ASP A 171 21.73 -35.97 -21.62
CA ASP A 171 21.80 -36.55 -22.95
C ASP A 171 20.72 -37.64 -23.07
N LEU A 172 19.72 -37.38 -23.91
CA LEU A 172 18.58 -38.27 -24.15
C LEU A 172 18.73 -39.05 -25.48
N HIS A 173 19.96 -39.31 -25.90
CA HIS A 173 20.24 -40.19 -27.03
C HIS A 173 20.02 -41.67 -26.67
N GLY A 174 19.17 -42.35 -27.43
CA GLY A 174 19.00 -43.81 -27.35
C GLY A 174 19.95 -44.52 -28.32
N PRO A 175 20.97 -45.26 -27.84
CA PRO A 175 21.94 -45.89 -28.73
C PRO A 175 21.36 -47.07 -29.52
N GLU A 176 20.29 -47.70 -29.02
CA GLU A 176 19.65 -48.86 -29.62
C GLU A 176 18.25 -48.52 -30.17
N PRO A 177 17.87 -49.05 -31.36
CA PRO A 177 16.54 -48.84 -31.94
C PRO A 177 15.36 -49.31 -31.08
N SER A 178 15.60 -50.18 -30.10
CA SER A 178 14.61 -50.71 -29.17
C SER A 178 14.45 -49.87 -27.91
N ASP A 179 15.21 -48.79 -27.75
CA ASP A 179 15.28 -48.05 -26.50
C ASP A 179 14.72 -46.64 -26.69
N VAL A 180 14.02 -46.15 -25.67
CA VAL A 180 13.69 -44.72 -25.53
C VAL A 180 14.44 -44.16 -24.34
N ALA A 181 14.93 -42.94 -24.50
CA ALA A 181 15.36 -42.13 -23.38
C ALA A 181 14.18 -41.25 -22.93
N PHE A 182 14.07 -41.02 -21.63
CA PHE A 182 13.05 -40.15 -21.06
C PHE A 182 13.63 -39.27 -19.96
N ALA A 183 13.01 -38.11 -19.78
CA ALA A 183 13.22 -37.23 -18.65
C ALA A 183 11.89 -36.63 -18.22
N ALA A 184 11.65 -36.56 -16.93
CA ALA A 184 10.57 -35.78 -16.35
C ALA A 184 11.16 -34.75 -15.39
N PHE A 185 10.50 -33.60 -15.28
CA PHE A 185 10.88 -32.51 -14.39
C PHE A 185 9.62 -31.75 -14.00
N TYR A 186 9.64 -31.10 -12.83
CA TYR A 186 8.50 -30.30 -12.38
C TYR A 186 8.23 -29.13 -13.34
N ALA A 187 6.96 -28.74 -13.51
CA ALA A 187 6.57 -27.74 -14.51
C ALA A 187 7.20 -26.36 -14.26
N ASP A 188 7.51 -26.05 -13.00
CA ASP A 188 8.18 -24.84 -12.56
C ASP A 188 9.72 -24.86 -12.76
N CYS A 189 10.29 -25.99 -13.18
CA CYS A 189 11.70 -26.04 -13.55
C CYS A 189 11.95 -25.25 -14.83
N VAL A 190 13.02 -24.46 -14.80
CA VAL A 190 13.56 -23.79 -15.97
C VAL A 190 14.27 -24.83 -16.84
N HIS A 191 14.03 -24.84 -18.14
CA HIS A 191 14.68 -25.81 -19.02
C HIS A 191 14.95 -25.26 -20.43
N GLU A 192 15.97 -25.84 -21.06
CA GLU A 192 16.35 -25.54 -22.45
C GLU A 192 16.77 -26.82 -23.18
N VAL A 193 16.70 -26.79 -24.50
CA VAL A 193 17.23 -27.82 -25.40
C VAL A 193 18.32 -27.20 -26.24
N LEU A 194 19.55 -27.67 -26.04
CA LEU A 194 20.72 -27.19 -26.80
C LEU A 194 20.58 -27.51 -28.30
N PRO A 195 21.32 -26.83 -29.20
CA PRO A 195 21.17 -27.05 -30.64
C PRO A 195 21.46 -28.48 -31.11
N ILE A 196 20.61 -28.99 -32.00
CA ILE A 196 20.88 -30.22 -32.77
C ILE A 196 21.97 -29.94 -33.79
N THR A 197 23.09 -30.66 -33.69
CA THR A 197 24.25 -30.47 -34.57
C THR A 197 24.16 -31.25 -35.89
N SER A 198 23.49 -32.41 -35.87
CA SER A 198 23.24 -33.23 -37.06
C SER A 198 22.04 -34.14 -36.84
N GLY A 199 21.35 -34.50 -37.93
CA GLY A 199 20.22 -35.44 -37.92
C GLY A 199 18.90 -34.80 -37.47
N CYS A 200 17.99 -35.62 -36.94
CA CYS A 200 16.67 -35.19 -36.53
C CYS A 200 16.22 -35.91 -35.26
N ARG A 201 15.86 -35.17 -34.21
CA ARG A 201 15.35 -35.71 -32.94
C ARG A 201 13.82 -35.69 -32.92
N LEU A 202 13.21 -36.83 -32.57
CA LEU A 202 11.75 -36.98 -32.45
C LEU A 202 11.35 -37.21 -30.99
N THR A 203 10.43 -36.39 -30.48
CA THR A 203 10.13 -36.36 -29.04
C THR A 203 8.63 -36.28 -28.77
N LEU A 204 8.13 -37.11 -27.85
CA LEU A 204 6.79 -37.00 -27.28
C LEU A 204 6.84 -36.20 -25.98
N VAL A 205 5.90 -35.29 -25.80
CA VAL A 205 5.74 -34.50 -24.57
C VAL A 205 4.41 -34.86 -23.92
N TYR A 206 4.46 -35.24 -22.66
CA TYR A 206 3.31 -35.58 -21.81
C TYR A 206 3.19 -34.61 -20.64
N ASN A 207 1.96 -34.20 -20.31
CA ASN A 207 1.65 -33.55 -19.05
C ASN A 207 1.44 -34.65 -17.99
N LEU A 208 2.13 -34.55 -16.85
CA LEU A 208 1.91 -35.43 -15.70
C LEU A 208 0.90 -34.79 -14.75
N LEU A 209 -0.21 -35.48 -14.54
CA LEU A 209 -1.34 -35.04 -13.73
C LEU A 209 -1.44 -35.86 -12.44
N LEU A 210 -1.70 -35.21 -11.31
CA LEU A 210 -2.12 -35.90 -10.09
C LEU A 210 -3.56 -36.38 -10.25
N ARG A 211 -3.81 -37.69 -10.10
CA ARG A 211 -5.17 -38.20 -10.04
C ARG A 211 -5.77 -37.79 -8.70
N THR A 212 -6.82 -36.96 -8.71
CA THR A 212 -7.57 -36.55 -7.51
C THR A 212 -8.25 -37.76 -6.86
N ALA A 213 -7.48 -38.54 -6.10
CA ALA A 213 -8.01 -39.51 -5.17
C ALA A 213 -8.11 -38.81 -3.80
N LYS A 214 -9.34 -38.59 -3.33
CA LYS A 214 -9.60 -38.37 -1.91
C LYS A 214 -9.14 -39.61 -1.16
N GLY A 215 -7.88 -39.64 -0.73
CA GLY A 215 -7.27 -40.83 -0.15
C GLY A 215 -5.91 -40.52 0.47
N ARG A 216 -5.89 -40.62 1.80
CA ARG A 216 -4.78 -40.61 2.77
C ARG A 216 -3.36 -40.40 2.20
N LEU A 217 -2.73 -39.32 2.67
CA LEU A 217 -1.30 -39.01 2.50
C LEU A 217 -0.44 -40.28 2.71
N PRO A 218 0.56 -40.54 1.86
CA PRO A 218 1.56 -41.57 2.11
C PRO A 218 2.23 -41.33 3.46
N GLU A 219 2.51 -42.40 4.21
CA GLU A 219 3.33 -42.30 5.42
C GLU A 219 4.74 -41.88 5.00
N PRO A 220 5.26 -40.74 5.51
CA PRO A 220 6.61 -40.32 5.20
C PRO A 220 7.64 -41.36 5.70
N PRO A 221 8.90 -41.32 5.24
CA PRO A 221 9.99 -41.86 6.05
C PRO A 221 9.81 -41.36 7.50
N SER A 222 10.03 -42.20 8.51
CA SER A 222 9.82 -41.77 9.91
C SER A 222 10.72 -40.58 10.24
N TYR A 223 10.19 -39.36 10.10
CA TYR A 223 10.80 -38.10 10.53
C TYR A 223 10.48 -37.84 12.00
N GLU A 224 10.26 -38.90 12.80
CA GLU A 224 9.85 -38.78 14.20
C GLU A 224 10.87 -37.97 15.02
N THR A 225 12.16 -38.04 14.64
CA THR A 225 13.23 -37.28 15.31
C THR A 225 13.16 -35.80 14.97
N GLU A 226 13.07 -35.46 13.69
CA GLU A 226 12.95 -34.09 13.18
C GLU A 226 11.65 -33.44 13.67
N GLN A 227 10.54 -34.18 13.61
CA GLN A 227 9.25 -33.74 14.13
C GLN A 227 9.31 -33.46 15.64
N ALA A 228 9.94 -34.33 16.44
CA ALA A 228 10.10 -34.10 17.86
C ALA A 228 10.95 -32.84 18.13
N ALA A 229 12.05 -32.66 17.40
CA ALA A 229 12.93 -31.50 17.53
C ALA A 229 12.20 -30.19 17.16
N VAL A 230 11.45 -30.18 16.05
CA VAL A 230 10.64 -29.02 15.65
C VAL A 230 9.53 -28.75 16.68
N ALA A 231 8.85 -29.78 17.17
CA ALA A 231 7.82 -29.61 18.20
C ALA A 231 8.38 -29.06 19.52
N ASP A 232 9.59 -29.49 19.92
CA ASP A 232 10.29 -28.95 21.09
C ASP A 232 10.63 -27.47 20.89
N LEU A 233 11.19 -27.09 19.73
CA LEU A 233 11.51 -25.70 19.39
C LEU A 233 10.26 -24.79 19.41
N LEU A 234 9.16 -25.24 18.79
CA LEU A 234 7.90 -24.48 18.77
C LEU A 234 7.27 -24.35 20.16
N ARG A 235 7.45 -25.33 21.04
CA ARG A 235 7.01 -25.25 22.45
C ARG A 235 7.84 -24.25 23.25
N GLU A 236 9.16 -24.23 23.05
CA GLU A 236 10.03 -23.23 23.67
C GLU A 236 9.67 -21.81 23.23
N TRP A 237 9.40 -21.61 21.94
CA TRP A 237 8.91 -20.34 21.40
C TRP A 237 7.59 -19.90 22.01
N THR A 238 6.62 -20.82 22.06
CA THR A 238 5.30 -20.54 22.64
C THR A 238 5.40 -20.16 24.12
N ALA A 239 6.31 -20.79 24.86
CA ALA A 239 6.58 -20.44 26.25
C ALA A 239 7.29 -19.09 26.38
N ALA A 240 8.25 -18.79 25.49
CA ALA A 240 8.95 -17.50 25.47
C ALA A 240 7.98 -16.33 25.25
N LYS A 241 6.95 -16.52 24.41
CA LYS A 241 5.89 -15.54 24.14
C LYS A 241 5.05 -15.12 25.35
N GLU A 242 5.14 -15.83 26.47
CA GLU A 242 4.52 -15.43 27.74
C GLU A 242 5.37 -14.38 28.50
N SER A 243 6.65 -14.23 28.14
CA SER A 243 7.55 -13.22 28.71
C SER A 243 7.33 -11.83 28.11
N PRO A 244 7.27 -10.76 28.91
CA PRO A 244 7.24 -9.38 28.40
C PRO A 244 8.51 -8.97 27.65
N ASP A 245 9.64 -9.64 27.90
CA ASP A 245 10.95 -9.32 27.33
C ASP A 245 11.26 -10.11 26.05
N ASP A 246 10.30 -10.89 25.55
CA ASP A 246 10.46 -11.65 24.29
C ASP A 246 10.40 -10.72 23.07
N ASP A 247 11.43 -10.80 22.25
CA ASP A 247 11.62 -10.04 21.01
C ASP A 247 11.50 -10.90 19.75
N SER A 248 11.18 -12.19 19.92
CA SER A 248 10.95 -13.09 18.78
C SER A 248 9.73 -12.62 17.94
N PRO A 249 9.61 -13.00 16.66
CA PRO A 249 8.47 -12.60 15.84
C PRO A 249 7.14 -13.21 16.31
N GLU A 250 6.01 -12.59 15.97
CA GLU A 250 4.65 -13.09 16.32
C GLU A 250 4.20 -14.25 15.43
N LYS A 251 4.68 -14.27 14.18
CA LYS A 251 4.48 -15.32 13.19
C LYS A 251 5.81 -15.66 12.51
N LEU A 252 5.93 -16.89 12.03
CA LEU A 252 7.06 -17.35 11.24
C LEU A 252 6.56 -17.64 9.83
N VAL A 253 7.34 -17.28 8.83
CA VAL A 253 7.05 -17.48 7.40
C VAL A 253 8.17 -18.31 6.80
N TYR A 254 7.87 -19.54 6.39
CA TYR A 254 8.81 -20.43 5.70
C TYR A 254 8.47 -20.49 4.21
N PRO A 255 9.24 -19.81 3.34
CA PRO A 255 9.03 -19.87 1.89
C PRO A 255 9.27 -21.28 1.35
N LEU A 256 8.39 -21.72 0.45
CA LEU A 256 8.49 -23.03 -0.20
C LEU A 256 9.50 -23.03 -1.35
N GLU A 257 10.03 -24.22 -1.68
CA GLU A 257 11.00 -24.38 -2.76
C GLU A 257 10.37 -24.33 -4.15
N HIS A 258 9.19 -24.89 -4.31
CA HIS A 258 8.48 -24.91 -5.58
C HIS A 258 7.56 -23.70 -5.76
N ALA A 259 7.28 -23.38 -7.02
CA ALA A 259 6.24 -22.42 -7.38
C ALA A 259 4.87 -23.11 -7.42
N TYR A 260 3.86 -22.41 -6.90
CA TYR A 260 2.47 -22.85 -6.87
C TYR A 260 1.57 -21.74 -7.40
N THR A 261 0.65 -22.10 -8.28
CA THR A 261 -0.43 -21.21 -8.69
C THR A 261 -1.48 -21.14 -7.57
N PRO A 262 -2.30 -20.06 -7.50
CA PRO A 262 -3.40 -19.99 -6.55
C PRO A 262 -4.36 -21.20 -6.63
N ALA A 263 -4.54 -21.77 -7.83
CA ALA A 263 -5.38 -22.94 -8.06
C ALA A 263 -4.77 -24.26 -7.54
N ALA A 264 -3.43 -24.35 -7.47
CA ALA A 264 -2.70 -25.52 -6.99
C ALA A 264 -2.20 -25.37 -5.54
N LEU A 265 -2.56 -24.28 -4.84
CA LEU A 265 -2.15 -24.01 -3.48
C LEU A 265 -2.93 -24.88 -2.48
N ALA A 266 -2.47 -26.10 -2.25
CA ALA A 266 -3.05 -27.04 -1.29
C ALA A 266 -1.99 -27.95 -0.67
N PHE A 267 -2.18 -28.34 0.60
CA PHE A 267 -1.24 -29.21 1.33
C PHE A 267 -1.04 -30.58 0.65
N ASP A 268 -2.07 -31.12 0.00
CA ASP A 268 -1.99 -32.40 -0.73
C ASP A 268 -1.41 -32.30 -2.14
N ALA A 269 -1.21 -31.07 -2.63
CA ALA A 269 -0.60 -30.73 -3.92
C ALA A 269 0.87 -30.29 -3.80
N LEU A 270 1.41 -30.21 -2.59
CA LEU A 270 2.82 -29.86 -2.34
C LEU A 270 3.77 -30.86 -3.03
N LYS A 271 4.87 -30.34 -3.56
CA LYS A 271 5.84 -31.06 -4.40
C LYS A 271 7.14 -31.30 -3.62
N GLY A 272 7.75 -32.47 -3.84
CA GLY A 272 9.08 -32.82 -3.35
C GLY A 272 9.34 -32.45 -1.87
N VAL A 273 10.32 -31.58 -1.66
CA VAL A 273 10.76 -31.12 -0.34
C VAL A 273 9.68 -30.36 0.43
N ASP A 274 8.81 -29.60 -0.25
CA ASP A 274 7.74 -28.84 0.41
C ASP A 274 6.74 -29.77 1.08
N ALA A 275 6.42 -30.89 0.40
CA ALA A 275 5.56 -31.92 0.96
C ALA A 275 6.22 -32.61 2.17
N ALA A 276 7.53 -32.87 2.10
CA ALA A 276 8.28 -33.46 3.20
C ALA A 276 8.31 -32.52 4.43
N VAL A 277 8.62 -31.25 4.22
CA VAL A 277 8.60 -30.21 5.27
C VAL A 277 7.21 -30.06 5.87
N ALA A 278 6.16 -29.98 5.05
CA ALA A 278 4.78 -29.92 5.53
C ALA A 278 4.40 -31.17 6.36
N SER A 279 4.87 -32.35 5.97
CA SER A 279 4.61 -33.60 6.73
C SER A 279 5.22 -33.60 8.13
N VAL A 280 6.29 -32.84 8.36
CA VAL A 280 6.93 -32.63 9.67
C VAL A 280 6.23 -31.50 10.43
N LEU A 281 5.97 -30.37 9.77
CA LEU A 281 5.40 -29.17 10.40
C LEU A 281 3.95 -29.35 10.85
N VAL A 282 3.11 -30.02 10.07
CA VAL A 282 1.69 -30.23 10.42
C VAL A 282 1.52 -30.88 11.81
N PRO A 283 2.11 -32.05 12.09
CA PRO A 283 1.97 -32.67 13.39
C PRO A 283 2.81 -32.00 14.49
N ALA A 284 3.94 -31.37 14.16
CA ALA A 284 4.74 -30.62 15.13
C ALA A 284 4.01 -29.36 15.64
N ALA A 285 3.36 -28.62 14.73
CA ALA A 285 2.55 -27.46 15.06
C ALA A 285 1.34 -27.85 15.93
N GLU A 286 0.66 -28.96 15.62
CA GLU A 286 -0.44 -29.46 16.44
C GLU A 286 0.03 -29.81 17.88
N GLN A 287 1.19 -30.46 18.01
CA GLN A 287 1.78 -30.79 19.32
C GLN A 287 2.21 -29.57 20.13
N ALA A 288 2.55 -28.47 19.46
CA ALA A 288 3.01 -27.23 20.09
C ALA A 288 1.88 -26.18 20.28
N ASP A 289 0.61 -26.54 20.01
CA ASP A 289 -0.53 -25.60 20.05
C ASP A 289 -0.34 -24.38 19.14
N CYS A 290 0.22 -24.62 17.96
CA CYS A 290 0.42 -23.62 16.91
C CYS A 290 -0.63 -23.78 15.79
N ASP A 291 -1.03 -22.66 15.21
CA ASP A 291 -1.75 -22.64 13.93
C ASP A 291 -0.72 -22.69 12.81
N LEU A 292 -1.03 -23.45 11.76
CA LEU A 292 -0.22 -23.57 10.54
C LEU A 292 -1.13 -23.32 9.35
N HIS A 293 -0.67 -22.48 8.43
CA HIS A 293 -1.37 -22.17 7.19
C HIS A 293 -0.40 -22.27 6.01
N LEU A 294 -0.93 -22.64 4.85
CA LEU A 294 -0.27 -22.46 3.56
C LEU A 294 -0.80 -21.17 2.94
N VAL A 295 0.08 -20.32 2.41
CA VAL A 295 -0.26 -18.98 1.90
C VAL A 295 0.45 -18.70 0.58
N LEU A 296 -0.05 -17.69 -0.13
CA LEU A 296 0.66 -17.03 -1.20
C LEU A 296 1.37 -15.77 -0.65
N ILE A 297 2.69 -15.75 -0.79
CA ILE A 297 3.57 -14.62 -0.52
C ILE A 297 3.64 -13.76 -1.78
N SER A 298 3.26 -12.49 -1.69
CA SER A 298 3.42 -11.53 -2.78
C SER A 298 4.35 -10.39 -2.33
N ILE A 299 5.26 -10.02 -3.21
CA ILE A 299 6.18 -8.89 -3.02
C ILE A 299 5.99 -7.96 -4.21
N GLU A 300 5.70 -6.70 -3.94
CA GLU A 300 5.59 -5.64 -4.95
C GLU A 300 6.68 -4.61 -4.68
N GLU A 301 7.50 -4.32 -5.68
CA GLU A 301 8.57 -3.32 -5.62
C GLU A 301 8.36 -2.27 -6.69
N SER A 302 8.56 -1.01 -6.33
CA SER A 302 8.65 0.08 -7.30
C SER A 302 9.80 1.02 -6.98
N GLY A 303 10.35 1.64 -8.01
CA GLY A 303 11.50 2.51 -7.84
C GLY A 303 11.92 3.23 -9.10
N SER A 304 13.04 3.93 -9.00
CA SER A 304 13.65 4.64 -10.12
C SER A 304 14.35 3.67 -11.07
N ALA A 305 14.32 3.96 -12.36
CA ALA A 305 15.06 3.21 -13.38
C ALA A 305 15.82 4.17 -14.30
N GLU A 306 16.98 3.72 -14.79
CA GLU A 306 17.77 4.43 -15.78
C GLU A 306 17.74 3.66 -17.11
N TYR A 307 17.48 4.37 -18.20
CA TYR A 307 17.51 3.78 -19.54
C TYR A 307 18.97 3.63 -20.00
N THR A 308 19.41 2.42 -20.35
CA THR A 308 20.81 2.17 -20.77
C THR A 308 21.05 2.37 -22.27
N GLY A 309 20.03 2.78 -23.04
CA GLY A 309 20.18 3.01 -24.47
C GLY A 309 21.15 4.16 -24.79
N TYR A 310 22.27 3.80 -25.42
CA TYR A 310 23.32 4.68 -25.89
C TYR A 310 22.74 5.82 -26.78
N TYR A 311 22.68 7.05 -26.27
CA TYR A 311 22.47 8.25 -27.09
C TYR A 311 23.73 8.55 -27.92
N GLY A 312 23.92 7.81 -29.01
CA GLY A 312 24.91 8.12 -30.04
C GLY A 312 24.51 9.40 -30.82
N PRO A 313 25.38 10.42 -30.92
CA PRO A 313 25.02 11.67 -31.60
C PRO A 313 24.87 11.43 -33.11
N ARG A 314 23.64 11.62 -33.60
CA ARG A 314 23.25 11.64 -35.02
C ARG A 314 24.31 12.33 -35.91
N ARG A 315 25.12 11.54 -36.62
CA ARG A 315 25.83 11.97 -37.82
C ARG A 315 25.33 11.18 -39.02
N ARG A 316 24.60 11.89 -39.88
CA ARG A 316 24.20 11.46 -41.22
C ARG A 316 25.41 10.96 -42.00
N ARG A 317 25.37 9.70 -42.46
CA ARG A 317 26.07 9.30 -43.68
C ARG A 317 25.34 8.11 -44.31
N TRP A 318 24.99 8.26 -45.57
CA TRP A 318 24.48 7.20 -46.44
C TRP A 318 25.62 6.22 -46.74
N SER A 319 25.38 4.92 -46.58
CA SER A 319 25.94 3.85 -47.41
C SER A 319 25.18 2.56 -47.09
N ASP A 320 24.66 1.92 -48.14
CA ASP A 320 24.20 0.54 -48.14
C ASP A 320 25.34 -0.41 -47.76
N GLU A 321 24.95 -1.49 -47.08
CA GLU A 321 25.42 -2.90 -47.16
C GLU A 321 25.50 -3.53 -45.76
N ASP A 322 24.56 -4.47 -45.53
CA ASP A 322 24.61 -5.67 -44.70
C ASP A 322 25.58 -5.67 -43.50
N GLU A 323 25.04 -5.55 -42.29
CA GLU A 323 25.56 -6.19 -41.08
C GLU A 323 24.40 -6.26 -40.05
N ASP A 324 24.32 -7.41 -39.40
CA ASP A 324 23.23 -7.85 -38.52
C ASP A 324 22.95 -6.83 -37.40
N GLU A 325 21.74 -6.26 -37.39
CA GLU A 325 21.22 -5.53 -36.24
C GLU A 325 20.65 -6.56 -35.26
N ASP A 326 21.48 -6.97 -34.31
CA ASP A 326 21.02 -7.42 -33.00
C ASP A 326 20.17 -6.26 -32.43
N GLU A 327 18.83 -6.39 -32.49
CA GLU A 327 17.92 -5.57 -31.68
C GLU A 327 18.11 -6.01 -30.22
N ASP A 328 19.19 -5.50 -29.61
CA ASP A 328 19.45 -5.61 -28.18
C ASP A 328 18.24 -5.02 -27.44
N GLU A 329 17.53 -5.92 -26.76
CA GLU A 329 16.68 -5.74 -25.60
C GLU A 329 16.88 -4.35 -24.96
N ASP A 330 15.83 -3.52 -24.91
CA ASP A 330 15.84 -2.21 -24.23
C ASP A 330 16.30 -2.37 -22.77
N GLY A 331 17.61 -2.38 -22.56
CA GLY A 331 18.22 -2.56 -21.25
C GLY A 331 17.91 -1.34 -20.41
N PHE A 332 17.26 -1.53 -19.28
CA PHE A 332 17.17 -0.52 -18.25
C PHE A 332 17.88 -1.04 -17.01
N GLU A 333 18.61 -0.16 -16.35
CA GLU A 333 19.25 -0.45 -15.08
C GLU A 333 18.30 0.01 -13.99
N VAL A 334 17.92 -0.93 -13.11
CA VAL A 334 17.11 -0.60 -11.94
C VAL A 334 17.97 0.22 -10.98
N GLY A 335 17.48 1.41 -10.64
CA GLY A 335 18.07 2.30 -9.66
C GLY A 335 17.64 1.93 -8.24
N GLU A 336 17.25 2.95 -7.47
CA GLU A 336 16.81 2.75 -6.08
C GLU A 336 15.35 2.25 -6.02
N VAL A 337 15.11 1.17 -5.27
CA VAL A 337 13.77 0.74 -4.83
C VAL A 337 13.25 1.77 -3.84
N CYS A 338 12.17 2.46 -4.20
CA CYS A 338 11.57 3.49 -3.35
C CYS A 338 10.49 2.92 -2.42
N ASP A 339 9.73 1.94 -2.91
CA ASP A 339 8.66 1.27 -2.17
C ASP A 339 8.74 -0.24 -2.36
N ARG A 340 8.68 -0.99 -1.25
CA ARG A 340 8.59 -2.46 -1.23
C ARG A 340 7.45 -2.87 -0.30
N THR A 341 6.46 -3.56 -0.84
CA THR A 341 5.30 -4.08 -0.11
C THR A 341 5.35 -5.60 -0.06
N THR A 342 5.15 -6.18 1.11
CA THR A 342 5.20 -7.63 1.35
C THR A 342 3.87 -8.09 1.94
N THR A 343 3.20 -9.05 1.31
CA THR A 343 1.86 -9.51 1.72
C THR A 343 1.73 -11.03 1.72
N LEU A 344 0.93 -11.54 2.65
CA LEU A 344 0.51 -12.94 2.78
C LEU A 344 -0.99 -13.01 2.51
N SER A 345 -1.39 -13.82 1.55
CA SER A 345 -2.79 -13.97 1.10
C SER A 345 -3.13 -15.45 0.85
N GLU A 346 -4.36 -15.75 0.41
CA GLU A 346 -4.80 -17.11 0.03
C GLU A 346 -4.56 -18.18 1.11
N TRP A 347 -5.01 -17.91 2.33
CA TRP A 347 -4.77 -18.75 3.51
C TRP A 347 -5.51 -20.11 3.44
N ARG A 348 -4.75 -21.21 3.48
CA ARG A 348 -5.25 -22.58 3.49
C ARG A 348 -4.85 -23.31 4.77
N LEU A 349 -5.80 -24.02 5.38
CA LEU A 349 -5.55 -24.90 6.52
C LEU A 349 -5.05 -26.28 6.07
N PRO A 350 -4.39 -27.06 6.95
CA PRO A 350 -3.92 -28.41 6.63
C PRO A 350 -5.03 -29.40 6.21
N ASP A 351 -6.28 -29.12 6.57
CA ASP A 351 -7.44 -29.91 6.15
C ASP A 351 -7.99 -29.52 4.76
N GLY A 352 -7.37 -28.54 4.10
CA GLY A 352 -7.75 -28.02 2.79
C GLY A 352 -8.82 -26.92 2.82
N SER A 353 -9.31 -26.53 3.99
CA SER A 353 -10.29 -25.43 4.10
C SER A 353 -9.64 -24.05 3.97
N GLU A 354 -10.40 -23.09 3.45
CA GLU A 354 -9.99 -21.68 3.39
C GLU A 354 -10.15 -21.01 4.75
N SER A 355 -9.18 -20.18 5.11
CA SER A 355 -9.26 -19.33 6.29
C SER A 355 -9.80 -17.96 5.91
N GLU A 356 -10.74 -17.41 6.67
CA GLU A 356 -11.31 -16.06 6.47
C GLU A 356 -10.35 -14.92 6.90
N LEU A 357 -9.03 -15.18 6.87
CA LEU A 357 -8.02 -14.17 7.16
C LEU A 357 -7.83 -13.29 5.91
N GLY A 358 -7.78 -11.97 6.12
CA GLY A 358 -7.42 -11.03 5.05
C GLY A 358 -5.91 -11.02 4.77
N ASP A 359 -5.45 -10.05 4.00
CA ASP A 359 -4.03 -9.94 3.65
C ASP A 359 -3.21 -9.41 4.82
N PHE A 360 -2.12 -10.10 5.17
CA PHE A 360 -1.26 -9.71 6.29
C PHE A 360 0.10 -9.29 5.77
N PRO A 361 0.68 -8.18 6.26
CA PRO A 361 2.07 -7.88 5.97
C PRO A 361 3.00 -8.83 6.73
N PHE A 362 4.22 -8.96 6.25
CA PHE A 362 5.28 -9.66 6.97
C PHE A 362 6.61 -8.91 6.90
N GLU A 363 7.40 -9.08 7.96
CA GLU A 363 8.73 -8.48 8.09
C GLU A 363 9.82 -9.51 7.75
N GLU A 364 10.99 -9.03 7.33
CA GLU A 364 12.14 -9.88 7.00
C GLU A 364 12.61 -10.72 8.21
N THR A 365 12.42 -10.19 9.42
CA THR A 365 12.71 -10.87 10.70
C THR A 365 11.79 -12.07 10.97
N GLU A 366 10.68 -12.19 10.25
CA GLU A 366 9.71 -13.28 10.35
C GLU A 366 10.03 -14.42 9.35
N LEU A 367 10.96 -14.23 8.41
CA LEU A 367 11.34 -15.23 7.41
C LEU A 367 12.25 -16.32 7.97
N CYS A 368 11.97 -17.56 7.60
CA CYS A 368 12.71 -18.76 7.95
C CYS A 368 13.27 -19.42 6.67
N PRO A 369 14.58 -19.34 6.38
CA PRO A 369 15.60 -18.53 7.07
C PRO A 369 15.47 -17.03 6.75
N PRO A 370 16.12 -16.15 7.53
CA PRO A 370 16.28 -14.75 7.18
C PRO A 370 16.95 -14.60 5.80
N GLY A 371 16.49 -13.65 4.99
CA GLY A 371 17.01 -13.40 3.63
C GLY A 371 16.59 -14.42 2.56
N ALA A 372 15.68 -15.36 2.87
CA ALA A 372 15.24 -16.40 1.93
C ALA A 372 14.59 -15.88 0.63
N LEU A 373 14.24 -14.59 0.57
CA LEU A 373 13.55 -13.95 -0.56
C LEU A 373 14.41 -12.85 -1.23
N ASP A 374 15.69 -12.75 -0.91
CA ASP A 374 16.56 -11.65 -1.38
C ASP A 374 17.02 -11.84 -2.83
N ASP A 375 17.36 -13.07 -3.20
CA ASP A 375 17.91 -13.42 -4.52
C ASP A 375 16.82 -13.93 -5.50
N LEU A 376 15.57 -13.50 -5.32
CA LEU A 376 14.48 -13.92 -6.20
C LEU A 376 14.53 -13.19 -7.54
N GLU A 377 14.34 -13.96 -8.62
CA GLU A 377 13.99 -13.37 -9.91
C GLU A 377 12.51 -12.94 -9.92
N PRO A 378 12.20 -11.74 -10.47
CA PRO A 378 10.84 -11.23 -10.56
C PRO A 378 10.00 -12.10 -11.50
N ASP A 379 8.74 -12.32 -11.12
CA ASP A 379 7.80 -13.03 -11.98
C ASP A 379 7.23 -12.10 -13.06
N GLU A 380 7.03 -10.83 -12.73
CA GLU A 380 6.73 -9.77 -13.69
C GLU A 380 7.60 -8.54 -13.43
N GLN A 381 8.02 -7.88 -14.52
CA GLN A 381 8.80 -6.65 -14.46
C GLN A 381 8.33 -5.69 -15.55
N HIS A 382 7.91 -4.50 -15.14
CA HIS A 382 7.46 -3.43 -16.02
C HIS A 382 8.39 -2.21 -15.90
N PHE A 383 8.69 -1.60 -17.05
CA PHE A 383 9.43 -0.36 -17.12
C PHE A 383 8.51 0.75 -17.65
N HIS A 384 8.55 1.90 -17.00
CA HIS A 384 7.78 3.07 -17.35
C HIS A 384 8.72 4.21 -17.76
N GLU A 385 8.67 4.57 -19.04
CA GLU A 385 9.42 5.71 -19.57
C GLU A 385 8.97 7.03 -18.92
N ALA A 386 9.93 7.93 -18.73
CA ALA A 386 9.70 9.26 -18.16
C ALA A 386 8.63 10.04 -18.94
N THR A 387 7.46 10.28 -18.33
CA THR A 387 6.41 11.13 -18.91
C THR A 387 6.41 12.51 -18.23
N GLY A 388 7.20 13.45 -18.76
CA GLY A 388 7.23 14.84 -18.27
C GLY A 388 8.42 15.16 -17.36
N ASN A 389 8.16 15.66 -16.14
CA ASN A 389 9.22 16.01 -15.18
C ASN A 389 9.54 14.86 -14.20
N GLU A 390 8.86 13.72 -14.32
CA GLU A 390 9.09 12.52 -13.53
C GLU A 390 10.11 11.63 -14.25
N GLY A 391 11.09 11.09 -13.51
CA GLY A 391 12.09 10.16 -14.04
C GLY A 391 11.47 8.83 -14.46
N ALA A 392 12.21 7.99 -15.18
CA ALA A 392 11.75 6.65 -15.50
C ALA A 392 11.63 5.81 -14.22
N SER A 393 10.66 4.91 -14.18
CA SER A 393 10.39 4.05 -13.03
C SER A 393 10.23 2.59 -13.46
N PHE A 394 10.31 1.69 -12.51
CA PHE A 394 10.01 0.27 -12.71
C PHE A 394 9.04 -0.24 -11.65
N GLU A 395 8.34 -1.32 -11.99
CA GLU A 395 7.52 -2.11 -11.08
C GLU A 395 7.94 -3.59 -11.23
N ARG A 396 8.08 -4.30 -10.11
CA ARG A 396 8.38 -5.74 -10.06
C ARG A 396 7.42 -6.45 -9.11
N THR A 397 6.96 -7.63 -9.51
CA THR A 397 6.16 -8.49 -8.67
C THR A 397 6.82 -9.86 -8.51
N TYR A 398 6.74 -10.41 -7.30
CA TYR A 398 7.25 -11.73 -6.95
C TYR A 398 6.17 -12.50 -6.18
N HIS A 399 5.96 -13.75 -6.55
CA HIS A 399 4.95 -14.66 -6.02
C HIS A 399 5.61 -15.97 -5.60
N ARG A 400 5.53 -16.31 -4.32
CA ARG A 400 6.00 -17.60 -3.79
C ARG A 400 4.95 -18.18 -2.87
N ALA A 401 4.90 -19.51 -2.73
CA ALA A 401 4.10 -20.10 -1.67
C ALA A 401 4.91 -20.14 -0.37
N GLY A 402 4.23 -20.15 0.78
CA GLY A 402 4.88 -20.25 2.08
C GLY A 402 4.04 -20.96 3.11
N LEU A 403 4.70 -21.55 4.10
CA LEU A 403 4.06 -22.05 5.32
C LEU A 403 4.18 -20.99 6.41
N VAL A 404 3.05 -20.55 6.95
CA VAL A 404 3.00 -19.53 8.01
C VAL A 404 2.48 -20.16 9.29
N LEU A 405 3.18 -19.94 10.40
CA LEU A 405 2.83 -20.50 11.70
C LEU A 405 2.94 -19.49 12.83
N TRP A 406 2.06 -19.63 13.83
CA TRP A 406 2.06 -18.85 15.07
C TRP A 406 1.46 -19.64 16.23
N PRO A 407 1.80 -19.34 17.50
CA PRO A 407 1.16 -19.97 18.63
C PRO A 407 -0.32 -19.56 18.67
N ARG A 408 -1.25 -20.49 18.88
CA ARG A 408 -2.71 -20.22 18.84
C ARG A 408 -3.14 -19.08 19.76
N ARG A 409 -2.46 -18.95 20.90
CA ARG A 409 -2.70 -17.86 21.87
C ARG A 409 -2.32 -16.48 21.33
N ARG A 410 -1.42 -16.38 20.36
CA ARG A 410 -0.97 -15.13 19.73
C ARG A 410 -1.78 -14.74 18.50
N ARG A 411 -2.88 -15.45 18.18
CA ARG A 411 -3.75 -15.13 17.03
C ARG A 411 -4.15 -13.66 16.95
N LEU A 412 -4.49 -13.02 18.07
CA LEU A 412 -4.88 -11.61 18.08
C LEU A 412 -3.69 -10.66 17.85
N ALA A 413 -2.49 -11.05 18.27
CA ALA A 413 -1.26 -10.31 17.99
C ALA A 413 -0.92 -10.34 16.50
N VAL A 414 -1.05 -11.52 15.88
CA VAL A 414 -0.84 -11.73 14.43
C VAL A 414 -1.90 -10.98 13.62
N LEU A 415 -3.18 -11.06 14.00
CA LEU A 415 -4.24 -10.27 13.38
C LEU A 415 -3.97 -8.75 13.46
N ASN A 416 -3.34 -8.30 14.54
CA ASN A 416 -3.02 -6.90 14.71
C ASN A 416 -1.96 -6.39 13.70
N GLN A 417 -1.12 -7.28 13.15
CA GLN A 417 -0.16 -6.90 12.11
C GLN A 417 -0.84 -6.50 10.79
N ALA A 418 -2.07 -6.94 10.53
CA ALA A 418 -2.87 -6.51 9.37
C ALA A 418 -3.31 -5.02 9.43
N GLY A 419 -3.06 -4.34 10.56
CA GLY A 419 -3.29 -2.90 10.71
C GLY A 419 -4.72 -2.51 11.09
N LEU A 420 -4.95 -1.19 11.17
CA LEU A 420 -6.22 -0.62 11.67
C LEU A 420 -7.41 -0.90 10.76
N SER A 421 -7.20 -1.01 9.44
CA SER A 421 -8.24 -1.32 8.46
C SER A 421 -8.88 -2.68 8.70
N ALA A 422 -8.10 -3.68 9.14
CA ALA A 422 -8.58 -5.02 9.48
C ALA A 422 -9.06 -5.12 10.94
N THR A 423 -8.31 -4.56 11.88
CA THR A 423 -8.58 -4.73 13.31
C THR A 423 -9.79 -3.93 13.82
N LEU A 424 -10.05 -2.72 13.31
CA LEU A 424 -11.19 -1.91 13.75
C LEU A 424 -12.54 -2.57 13.44
N PRO A 425 -12.83 -3.02 12.20
CA PRO A 425 -14.06 -3.76 11.90
C PRO A 425 -14.22 -5.04 12.73
N TYR A 426 -13.13 -5.78 12.94
CA TYR A 426 -13.18 -6.99 13.74
C TYR A 426 -13.46 -6.70 15.23
N LEU A 427 -12.88 -5.64 15.79
CA LEU A 427 -13.18 -5.19 17.15
C LEU A 427 -14.63 -4.67 17.26
N GLU A 428 -15.15 -3.98 16.23
CA GLU A 428 -16.55 -3.56 16.14
C GLU A 428 -17.49 -4.76 16.20
N GLU A 429 -17.22 -5.80 15.42
CA GLU A 429 -18.01 -7.03 15.42
C GLU A 429 -17.95 -7.76 16.77
N LEU A 430 -16.75 -7.92 17.34
CA LEU A 430 -16.57 -8.53 18.67
C LEU A 430 -17.36 -7.77 19.75
N THR A 431 -17.27 -6.44 19.73
CA THR A 431 -17.99 -5.57 20.66
C THR A 431 -19.49 -5.68 20.46
N GLN A 432 -19.97 -5.69 19.21
CA GLN A 432 -21.38 -5.85 18.89
C GLN A 432 -21.93 -7.18 19.39
N ARG A 433 -21.24 -8.29 19.08
CA ARG A 433 -21.64 -9.64 19.52
C ARG A 433 -21.62 -9.79 21.05
N TRP A 434 -20.71 -9.11 21.74
CA TRP A 434 -20.70 -9.08 23.22
C TRP A 434 -21.88 -8.27 23.79
N VAL A 435 -22.22 -7.12 23.21
CA VAL A 435 -23.40 -6.34 23.63
C VAL A 435 -24.68 -7.14 23.41
N GLU A 436 -24.83 -7.80 22.26
CA GLU A 436 -26.00 -8.62 21.92
C GLU A 436 -26.15 -9.85 22.80
N SER A 437 -25.04 -10.45 23.24
CA SER A 437 -25.10 -11.60 24.15
C SER A 437 -25.55 -11.22 25.57
N GLY A 438 -25.46 -9.93 25.93
CA GLY A 438 -25.78 -9.44 27.27
C GLY A 438 -24.82 -9.96 28.35
N GLU A 439 -23.65 -10.47 27.96
CA GLU A 439 -22.63 -10.96 28.87
C GLU A 439 -22.01 -9.81 29.68
N GLY A 440 -21.61 -10.09 30.92
CA GLY A 440 -20.93 -9.10 31.76
C GLY A 440 -19.49 -8.80 31.29
N PRO A 441 -18.83 -7.82 31.93
CA PRO A 441 -17.38 -7.64 31.83
C PRO A 441 -16.63 -8.94 32.15
N GLU A 442 -15.43 -9.12 31.60
CA GLU A 442 -14.58 -10.32 31.78
C GLU A 442 -15.10 -11.62 31.14
N SER A 443 -16.22 -11.57 30.40
CA SER A 443 -16.63 -12.70 29.56
C SER A 443 -15.54 -13.06 28.53
N ARG A 444 -15.62 -14.27 27.95
CA ARG A 444 -14.66 -14.69 26.93
C ARG A 444 -14.57 -13.67 25.78
N ARG A 445 -15.71 -13.16 25.30
CA ARG A 445 -15.74 -12.17 24.20
C ARG A 445 -15.16 -10.82 24.64
N TRP A 446 -15.49 -10.38 25.86
CA TRP A 446 -14.92 -9.14 26.40
C TRP A 446 -13.40 -9.25 26.53
N ARG A 447 -12.87 -10.38 27.02
CA ARG A 447 -11.42 -10.61 27.13
C ARG A 447 -10.72 -10.59 25.77
N LEU A 448 -11.33 -11.16 24.73
CA LEU A 448 -10.78 -11.08 23.36
C LEU A 448 -10.72 -9.63 22.87
N ALA A 449 -11.77 -8.84 23.10
CA ALA A 449 -11.80 -7.42 22.74
C ALA A 449 -10.77 -6.59 23.55
N HIS A 450 -10.62 -6.87 24.84
CA HIS A 450 -9.64 -6.25 25.74
C HIS A 450 -8.18 -6.57 25.34
N GLU A 451 -7.94 -7.81 24.91
CA GLU A 451 -6.63 -8.27 24.46
C GLU A 451 -6.27 -7.64 23.11
N LEU A 452 -7.16 -7.73 22.12
CA LEU A 452 -6.96 -7.15 20.79
C LEU A 452 -6.72 -5.64 20.87
N SER A 453 -7.58 -4.93 21.60
CA SER A 453 -7.38 -3.48 21.82
C SER A 453 -6.03 -3.18 22.47
N GLY A 454 -5.54 -4.05 23.37
CA GLY A 454 -4.19 -3.95 23.92
C GLY A 454 -3.09 -4.03 22.87
N HIS A 455 -3.20 -4.94 21.90
CA HIS A 455 -2.25 -5.02 20.77
C HIS A 455 -2.33 -3.77 19.88
N MET A 456 -3.55 -3.32 19.56
CA MET A 456 -3.79 -2.13 18.74
C MET A 456 -3.18 -0.87 19.36
N LEU A 457 -3.33 -0.66 20.67
CA LEU A 457 -2.76 0.52 21.33
C LEU A 457 -1.23 0.51 21.40
N ARG A 458 -0.60 -0.67 21.49
CA ARG A 458 0.87 -0.77 21.51
C ARG A 458 1.49 -0.41 20.17
N THR A 459 0.84 -0.79 19.08
CA THR A 459 1.31 -0.63 17.69
C THR A 459 0.62 0.52 16.97
N TRP A 460 -0.16 1.34 17.69
CA TRP A 460 -0.93 2.42 17.10
C TRP A 460 -0.01 3.38 16.34
N PRO A 461 -0.33 3.74 15.09
CA PRO A 461 0.50 4.66 14.29
C PRO A 461 0.68 6.00 15.01
N ARG A 462 1.92 6.35 15.35
CA ARG A 462 2.25 7.61 16.06
C ARG A 462 2.63 8.76 15.14
N GLU A 463 3.03 8.44 13.91
CA GLU A 463 3.36 9.41 12.87
C GLU A 463 2.28 9.34 11.79
N VAL A 464 1.32 10.25 11.85
CA VAL A 464 0.40 10.47 10.72
C VAL A 464 1.02 11.60 9.91
N GLY A 465 1.62 11.24 8.77
CA GLY A 465 2.08 12.22 7.79
C GLY A 465 0.94 13.15 7.35
N ASP A 466 1.29 14.38 6.98
CA ASP A 466 0.39 15.50 6.63
C ASP A 466 -0.54 15.28 5.41
N TYR A 467 -0.74 14.03 4.95
CA TYR A 467 -1.54 13.73 3.76
C TYR A 467 -2.97 13.28 4.11
N TRP A 468 -3.91 14.16 3.77
CA TRP A 468 -5.34 13.92 3.50
C TRP A 468 -6.08 12.96 4.45
N ARG A 469 -6.36 13.42 5.68
CA ARG A 469 -7.48 12.90 6.48
C ARG A 469 -8.81 13.31 5.84
N THR A 470 -9.37 12.46 4.98
CA THR A 470 -10.68 12.68 4.32
C THR A 470 -11.85 11.98 4.99
N ASP A 471 -11.62 11.17 6.04
CA ASP A 471 -12.71 10.44 6.69
C ASP A 471 -13.43 11.27 7.77
N THR A 472 -14.75 11.21 7.76
CA THR A 472 -15.62 12.03 8.63
C THR A 472 -15.60 11.61 10.10
N GLN A 473 -15.04 10.44 10.42
CA GLN A 473 -14.73 9.99 11.78
C GLN A 473 -13.33 9.39 11.80
N SER A 474 -12.43 9.97 12.61
CA SER A 474 -11.08 9.48 12.84
C SER A 474 -11.08 8.05 13.38
N SER A 475 -10.08 7.24 13.01
CA SER A 475 -9.84 5.91 13.57
C SER A 475 -9.73 5.96 15.11
N GLU A 476 -9.18 7.06 15.63
CA GLU A 476 -9.10 7.40 17.05
C GLU A 476 -10.48 7.52 17.71
N ALA A 477 -11.40 8.28 17.10
CA ALA A 477 -12.77 8.42 17.60
C ALA A 477 -13.54 7.10 17.55
N ARG A 478 -13.35 6.29 16.50
CA ARG A 478 -13.94 4.94 16.39
C ARG A 478 -13.43 4.03 17.51
N MET A 479 -12.12 4.00 17.73
CA MET A 479 -11.50 3.21 18.78
C MET A 479 -12.00 3.62 20.18
N LEU A 480 -12.01 4.92 20.49
CA LEU A 480 -12.53 5.42 21.77
C LEU A 480 -14.01 5.04 21.97
N ALA A 481 -14.85 5.14 20.93
CA ALA A 481 -16.25 4.74 21.02
C ALA A 481 -16.40 3.25 21.35
N LEU A 482 -15.54 2.38 20.79
CA LEU A 482 -15.54 0.95 21.11
C LEU A 482 -15.11 0.69 22.55
N LEU A 483 -14.05 1.36 23.01
CA LEU A 483 -13.58 1.25 24.40
C LEU A 483 -14.64 1.74 25.40
N ASN A 484 -15.37 2.81 25.08
CA ASN A 484 -16.50 3.29 25.87
C ASN A 484 -17.62 2.25 25.97
N ARG A 485 -17.99 1.63 24.83
CA ARG A 485 -19.01 0.56 24.78
C ARG A 485 -18.58 -0.65 25.62
N LEU A 486 -17.32 -1.05 25.55
CA LEU A 486 -16.74 -2.12 26.35
C LEU A 486 -16.58 -1.77 27.83
N ARG A 487 -16.65 -0.47 28.18
CA ARG A 487 -16.34 0.09 29.51
C ARG A 487 -14.95 -0.33 29.99
N ASP A 488 -14.00 -0.42 29.08
CA ASP A 488 -12.64 -0.87 29.36
C ASP A 488 -11.78 0.28 29.89
N THR A 489 -11.90 0.57 31.18
CA THR A 489 -11.22 1.70 31.82
C THR A 489 -9.70 1.63 31.72
N ALA A 490 -9.12 0.42 31.70
CA ALA A 490 -7.68 0.22 31.56
C ALA A 490 -7.19 0.62 30.16
N ARG A 491 -7.93 0.25 29.11
CA ARG A 491 -7.59 0.64 27.72
C ARG A 491 -7.93 2.09 27.43
N ILE A 492 -9.00 2.62 28.01
CA ILE A 492 -9.32 4.05 27.95
C ILE A 492 -8.18 4.87 28.55
N ASP A 493 -7.72 4.53 29.76
CA ASP A 493 -6.60 5.24 30.41
C ASP A 493 -5.35 5.21 29.53
N ALA A 494 -4.98 4.04 29.01
CA ALA A 494 -3.83 3.87 28.14
C ALA A 494 -3.95 4.68 26.83
N PHE A 495 -5.13 4.71 26.21
CA PHE A 495 -5.38 5.51 25.00
C PHE A 495 -5.19 7.00 25.28
N LEU A 496 -5.85 7.52 26.31
CA LEU A 496 -5.81 8.94 26.65
C LEU A 496 -4.40 9.38 27.09
N ALA A 497 -3.71 8.55 27.88
CA ALA A 497 -2.39 8.86 28.43
C ALA A 497 -1.25 8.79 27.42
N ASN A 498 -1.31 7.84 26.47
CA ASN A 498 -0.19 7.52 25.58
C ASN A 498 -0.41 7.94 24.12
N LEU A 499 -1.66 8.14 23.69
CA LEU A 499 -1.98 8.60 22.33
C LEU A 499 -2.48 10.04 22.35
N SER A 500 -3.62 10.30 22.99
CA SER A 500 -4.22 11.64 22.99
C SER A 500 -3.31 12.69 23.62
N ALA A 501 -2.72 12.40 24.78
CA ALA A 501 -1.78 13.31 25.43
C ALA A 501 -0.43 13.46 24.70
N ALA A 502 -0.09 12.53 23.79
CA ALA A 502 1.16 12.53 23.05
C ALA A 502 1.09 13.26 21.70
N GLY A 503 -0.09 13.73 21.27
CA GLY A 503 -0.27 14.46 20.01
C GLY A 503 -1.21 13.79 19.01
N VAL A 504 -1.60 12.53 19.24
CA VAL A 504 -2.54 11.79 18.37
C VAL A 504 -3.96 12.17 18.78
N TYR A 505 -4.39 13.36 18.34
CA TYR A 505 -5.60 14.00 18.81
C TYR A 505 -6.19 14.95 17.76
N GLY A 506 -7.52 14.89 17.57
CA GLY A 506 -8.27 15.79 16.72
C GLY A 506 -9.64 16.17 17.30
N LYS A 507 -10.25 17.21 16.72
CA LYS A 507 -11.58 17.69 17.15
C LYS A 507 -12.68 16.61 17.06
N GLY A 508 -12.56 15.68 16.11
CA GLY A 508 -13.50 14.56 15.94
C GLY A 508 -13.54 13.61 17.15
N ASP A 509 -12.47 13.54 17.93
CA ASP A 509 -12.35 12.61 19.07
C ASP A 509 -13.10 13.11 20.31
N ASN A 510 -13.33 14.43 20.41
CA ASN A 510 -13.80 15.09 21.63
C ASN A 510 -15.09 14.53 22.20
N ALA A 511 -16.04 14.09 21.36
CA ALA A 511 -17.29 13.51 21.85
C ALA A 511 -17.07 12.18 22.58
N ALA A 512 -16.32 11.26 21.98
CA ALA A 512 -16.00 9.97 22.58
C ALA A 512 -15.03 10.13 23.77
N LEU A 513 -14.11 11.09 23.70
CA LEU A 513 -13.17 11.42 24.77
C LEU A 513 -13.90 11.89 26.04
N VAL A 514 -14.89 12.77 25.92
CA VAL A 514 -15.66 13.25 27.09
C VAL A 514 -16.47 12.12 27.74
N GLU A 515 -17.03 11.21 26.94
CA GLU A 515 -17.70 10.01 27.45
C GLU A 515 -16.71 9.07 28.17
N ALA A 516 -15.55 8.81 27.57
CA ALA A 516 -14.47 8.00 28.15
C ALA A 516 -14.04 8.50 29.53
N ILE A 517 -13.94 9.82 29.67
CA ILE A 517 -13.55 10.46 30.92
C ILE A 517 -14.59 10.27 32.02
N GLY A 518 -15.87 10.22 31.68
CA GLY A 518 -16.93 9.90 32.62
C GLY A 518 -16.84 8.48 33.20
N LEU A 519 -16.07 7.58 32.58
CA LEU A 519 -15.84 6.21 33.04
C LEU A 519 -14.61 6.07 33.95
N LEU A 520 -13.73 7.07 34.00
CA LEU A 520 -12.50 7.03 34.79
C LEU A 520 -12.68 7.62 36.20
N PRO A 521 -11.80 7.28 37.16
CA PRO A 521 -11.78 7.94 38.46
C PRO A 521 -11.57 9.46 38.34
N PRO A 522 -12.26 10.30 39.12
CA PRO A 522 -12.25 11.76 38.92
C PRO A 522 -10.87 12.42 38.96
N GLU A 523 -9.99 11.96 39.84
CA GLU A 523 -8.61 12.45 39.95
C GLU A 523 -7.81 12.15 38.68
N ARG A 524 -7.95 10.94 38.15
CA ARG A 524 -7.26 10.51 36.93
C ARG A 524 -7.82 11.18 35.69
N ALA A 525 -9.13 11.33 35.62
CA ALA A 525 -9.83 12.12 34.60
C ALA A 525 -9.31 13.56 34.54
N THR A 526 -9.16 14.21 35.70
CA THR A 526 -8.64 15.58 35.83
C THR A 526 -7.23 15.68 35.25
N GLU A 527 -6.32 14.79 35.67
CA GLU A 527 -4.93 14.74 35.20
C GLU A 527 -4.84 14.55 33.68
N LEU A 528 -5.63 13.62 33.12
CA LEU A 528 -5.55 13.30 31.70
C LEU A 528 -6.01 14.45 30.80
N ILE A 529 -7.08 15.17 31.15
CA ILE A 529 -7.56 16.31 30.34
C ILE A 529 -6.53 17.43 30.36
N GLU A 530 -5.96 17.72 31.53
CA GLU A 530 -4.90 18.70 31.66
C GLU A 530 -3.73 18.35 30.75
N ARG A 531 -3.26 17.10 30.79
CA ARG A 531 -2.18 16.61 29.92
C ARG A 531 -2.52 16.69 28.44
N ILE A 532 -3.74 16.30 28.04
CA ILE A 532 -4.20 16.36 26.65
C ILE A 532 -4.22 17.81 26.14
N ILE A 533 -4.81 18.73 26.91
CA ILE A 533 -4.87 20.14 26.52
C ILE A 533 -3.47 20.76 26.49
N ALA A 534 -2.64 20.50 27.50
CA ALA A 534 -1.27 21.02 27.56
C ALA A 534 -0.43 20.52 26.38
N GLY A 535 -0.50 19.23 26.05
CA GLY A 535 0.27 18.62 24.96
C GLY A 535 -0.16 19.06 23.56
N ASN A 536 -1.45 19.36 23.36
CA ASN A 536 -2.02 19.60 22.03
C ASN A 536 -2.33 21.06 21.71
N SER A 537 -2.35 21.95 22.70
CA SER A 537 -2.74 23.36 22.53
C SER A 537 -1.96 24.14 21.47
N GLY A 538 -0.71 23.75 21.17
CA GLY A 538 0.09 24.35 20.10
C GLY A 538 -0.40 23.98 18.70
N ALA A 539 -0.61 22.68 18.46
CA ALA A 539 -0.95 22.13 17.15
C ALA A 539 -2.46 22.14 16.87
N ALA A 540 -3.30 21.92 17.89
CA ALA A 540 -4.74 21.69 17.76
C ALA A 540 -5.57 22.61 18.67
N LEU A 541 -5.23 23.90 18.72
CA LEU A 541 -5.86 24.89 19.61
C LEU A 541 -7.39 24.89 19.55
N GLY A 542 -7.97 24.85 18.34
CA GLY A 542 -9.42 24.79 18.14
C GLY A 542 -10.08 23.52 18.68
N ALA A 543 -9.39 22.38 18.59
CA ALA A 543 -9.87 21.11 19.16
C ALA A 543 -9.86 21.15 20.69
N CYS A 544 -8.79 21.68 21.30
CA CYS A 544 -8.69 21.84 22.76
C CYS A 544 -9.78 22.77 23.32
N GLY A 545 -10.12 23.85 22.60
CA GLY A 545 -11.23 24.73 22.98
C GLY A 545 -12.58 24.01 22.98
N ASP A 546 -12.89 23.26 21.91
CA ASP A 546 -14.12 22.46 21.81
C ASP A 546 -14.19 21.38 22.89
N LEU A 547 -13.06 20.72 23.21
CA LEU A 547 -12.98 19.73 24.29
C LEU A 547 -13.34 20.35 25.64
N LEU A 548 -12.70 21.47 25.99
CA LEU A 548 -12.96 22.13 27.26
C LEU A 548 -14.42 22.60 27.37
N ALA A 549 -15.00 23.10 26.28
CA ALA A 549 -16.41 23.50 26.24
C ALA A 549 -17.37 22.32 26.49
N ARG A 550 -17.09 21.14 25.94
CA ARG A 550 -17.87 19.92 26.19
C ARG A 550 -17.71 19.43 27.63
N CYS A 551 -16.48 19.43 28.16
CA CYS A 551 -16.23 19.09 29.56
C CYS A 551 -16.99 20.02 30.51
N ALA A 552 -16.97 21.33 30.26
CA ALA A 552 -17.69 22.31 31.06
C ALA A 552 -19.22 22.07 31.04
N ALA A 553 -19.78 21.74 29.87
CA ALA A 553 -21.19 21.40 29.73
C ALA A 553 -21.56 20.15 30.56
N VAL A 554 -20.72 19.12 30.55
CA VAL A 554 -20.93 17.90 31.37
C VAL A 554 -20.82 18.20 32.87
N ALA A 555 -19.85 19.01 33.30
CA ALA A 555 -19.76 19.47 34.69
C ALA A 555 -21.05 20.13 35.15
N ARG A 556 -21.65 20.99 34.32
CA ARG A 556 -22.87 21.73 34.62
C ARG A 556 -24.11 20.82 34.69
N ASP A 557 -24.28 19.93 33.70
CA ASP A 557 -25.53 19.19 33.52
C ASP A 557 -25.61 17.92 34.38
N ALA A 558 -24.47 17.30 34.72
CA ALA A 558 -24.40 16.03 35.45
C ALA A 558 -23.82 16.14 36.86
N GLY A 559 -23.36 17.31 37.31
CA GLY A 559 -22.69 17.47 38.61
C GLY A 559 -21.42 16.62 38.71
N SER A 560 -20.61 16.61 37.64
CA SER A 560 -19.39 15.81 37.55
C SER A 560 -18.45 16.07 38.74
N ALA A 561 -17.88 15.01 39.31
CA ALA A 561 -16.84 15.11 40.34
C ALA A 561 -15.45 15.43 39.78
N VAL A 562 -15.30 15.47 38.45
CA VAL A 562 -14.04 15.80 37.76
C VAL A 562 -13.79 17.31 37.80
N ASP A 563 -12.59 17.71 38.20
CA ASP A 563 -12.19 19.13 38.19
C ASP A 563 -11.57 19.49 36.85
N PHE A 564 -12.26 20.33 36.06
CA PHE A 564 -11.78 20.79 34.76
C PHE A 564 -10.98 22.11 34.85
N LEU A 565 -10.82 22.70 36.05
CA LEU A 565 -10.13 23.97 36.23
C LEU A 565 -8.63 23.91 35.90
N PRO A 566 -7.87 22.84 36.22
CA PRO A 566 -6.46 22.73 35.80
C PRO A 566 -6.30 22.74 34.28
N ALA A 567 -7.14 21.99 33.58
CA ALA A 567 -7.23 21.97 32.12
C ALA A 567 -7.56 23.35 31.53
N ALA A 568 -8.50 24.09 32.13
CA ALA A 568 -8.83 25.45 31.71
C ALA A 568 -7.64 26.41 31.86
N ARG A 569 -6.89 26.31 32.96
CA ARG A 569 -5.67 27.11 33.20
C ARG A 569 -4.60 26.78 32.17
N ALA A 570 -4.34 25.50 31.92
CA ALA A 570 -3.38 25.07 30.91
C ALA A 570 -3.70 25.65 29.51
N LEU A 571 -4.99 25.68 29.12
CA LEU A 571 -5.39 26.27 27.85
C LEU A 571 -5.14 27.79 27.79
N VAL A 572 -5.47 28.52 28.86
CA VAL A 572 -5.23 29.98 28.93
C VAL A 572 -3.73 30.31 28.95
N GLU A 573 -2.93 29.48 29.62
CA GLU A 573 -1.47 29.58 29.64
C GLU A 573 -0.84 29.25 28.28
N ALA A 574 -1.50 28.44 27.46
CA ALA A 574 -1.05 28.11 26.11
C ALA A 574 -1.49 29.12 25.03
N LEU A 575 -2.31 30.12 25.38
CA LEU A 575 -2.82 31.09 24.40
C LEU A 575 -1.68 31.79 23.61
N PRO A 576 -1.78 31.86 22.27
CA PRO A 576 -0.76 32.50 21.43
C PRO A 576 -0.68 34.02 21.63
N GLY A 577 0.42 34.63 21.21
CA GLY A 577 0.58 36.08 21.16
C GLY A 577 1.53 36.69 22.19
N ASN A 578 1.84 36.00 23.30
CA ASN A 578 2.82 36.51 24.26
C ASN A 578 4.27 36.19 23.81
N PRO A 579 5.10 37.19 23.44
CA PRO A 579 6.47 36.98 22.97
C PRO A 579 7.44 36.53 24.07
N ALA A 580 7.05 36.65 25.35
CA ALA A 580 7.83 36.14 26.47
C ALA A 580 7.65 34.62 26.70
N ARG A 581 6.66 33.99 26.03
CA ARG A 581 6.50 32.53 26.03
C ARG A 581 7.42 31.93 24.96
N ALA A 582 8.02 30.77 25.25
CA ALA A 582 8.98 30.12 24.37
C ALA A 582 8.45 30.05 22.93
N PRO A 583 9.26 30.40 21.92
CA PRO A 583 8.82 30.33 20.53
C PRO A 583 8.57 28.87 20.15
N GLN A 584 7.30 28.50 19.96
CA GLN A 584 6.98 27.31 19.17
C GLN A 584 7.26 27.61 17.69
N PRO A 585 7.75 26.64 16.90
CA PRO A 585 7.96 26.84 15.47
C PRO A 585 6.66 27.27 14.78
N ASP A 586 6.72 28.32 13.95
CA ASP A 586 5.53 28.93 13.34
C ASP A 586 4.69 27.94 12.50
N TRP A 587 5.32 26.90 11.93
CA TRP A 587 4.62 25.85 11.17
C TRP A 587 3.76 24.92 12.04
N ARG A 588 3.99 24.86 13.37
CA ARG A 588 3.18 24.05 14.29
C ARG A 588 1.95 24.79 14.83
N ARG A 589 1.79 26.09 14.57
CA ARG A 589 0.70 26.87 15.15
C ARG A 589 -0.53 26.86 14.25
N SER A 590 -1.62 26.30 14.74
CA SER A 590 -2.92 26.47 14.11
C SER A 590 -3.35 27.95 14.16
N PRO A 591 -3.91 28.51 13.06
CA PRO A 591 -4.47 29.86 13.08
C PRO A 591 -5.61 29.95 14.09
N VAL A 592 -5.75 31.10 14.75
CA VAL A 592 -6.86 31.31 15.68
C VAL A 592 -8.12 31.62 14.90
N GLU A 593 -9.15 30.79 15.08
CA GLU A 593 -10.46 30.96 14.46
C GLU A 593 -11.50 31.54 15.44
N PRO A 594 -12.56 32.20 14.94
CA PRO A 594 -13.65 32.68 15.79
C PRO A 594 -14.27 31.59 16.65
N GLY A 595 -14.42 30.38 16.11
CA GLY A 595 -15.01 29.23 16.80
C GLY A 595 -14.27 28.88 18.10
N PHE A 596 -12.93 28.92 18.08
CA PHE A 596 -12.13 28.67 19.26
C PHE A 596 -12.42 29.67 20.39
N ILE A 597 -12.55 30.97 20.07
CA ILE A 597 -12.85 32.01 21.08
C ILE A 597 -14.23 31.78 21.70
N VAL A 598 -15.19 31.39 20.88
CA VAL A 598 -16.54 31.05 21.32
C VAL A 598 -16.49 29.87 22.30
N ASP A 599 -15.79 28.79 21.94
CA ASP A 599 -15.69 27.59 22.78
C ASP A 599 -14.92 27.89 24.09
N LEU A 600 -13.80 28.61 24.01
CA LEU A 600 -13.00 29.05 25.15
C LEU A 600 -13.83 29.85 26.16
N LEU A 601 -14.49 30.93 25.73
CA LEU A 601 -15.26 31.77 26.65
C LEU A 601 -16.52 31.08 27.17
N THR A 602 -17.16 30.24 26.34
CA THR A 602 -18.30 29.41 26.79
C THR A 602 -17.88 28.45 27.91
N ALA A 603 -16.68 27.86 27.80
CA ALA A 603 -16.16 26.94 28.82
C ALA A 603 -15.74 27.68 30.09
N LEU A 604 -14.93 28.74 29.95
CA LEU A 604 -14.43 29.51 31.09
C LEU A 604 -15.55 30.19 31.87
N GLY A 605 -16.58 30.71 31.20
CA GLY A 605 -17.76 31.30 31.86
C GLY A 605 -18.49 30.33 32.78
N GLN A 606 -18.43 29.02 32.49
CA GLN A 606 -19.04 27.97 33.30
C GLN A 606 -18.12 27.45 34.41
N LEU A 607 -16.79 27.51 34.20
CA LEU A 607 -15.80 26.95 35.12
C LEU A 607 -15.25 27.97 36.12
N ASP A 608 -14.80 29.14 35.64
CA ASP A 608 -14.19 30.18 36.47
C ASP A 608 -14.28 31.57 35.80
N ALA A 609 -15.06 32.46 36.41
CA ALA A 609 -15.32 33.79 35.87
C ALA A 609 -14.08 34.71 35.87
N MET A 610 -13.12 34.51 36.79
CA MET A 610 -11.89 35.29 36.83
C MET A 610 -10.94 34.89 35.69
N LEU A 611 -10.86 33.59 35.41
CA LEU A 611 -10.08 33.04 34.31
C LEU A 611 -10.67 33.47 32.96
N ALA A 612 -12.00 33.54 32.84
CA ALA A 612 -12.68 34.10 31.67
C ALA A 612 -12.31 35.57 31.41
N ASP A 613 -12.27 36.41 32.46
CA ASP A 613 -11.89 37.81 32.33
C ASP A 613 -10.40 37.97 31.97
N GLY A 614 -9.53 37.18 32.61
CA GLY A 614 -8.10 37.14 32.28
C GLY A 614 -7.82 36.66 30.85
N ALA A 615 -8.63 35.74 30.32
CA ALA A 615 -8.55 35.34 28.92
C ALA A 615 -8.92 36.51 28.00
N VAL A 616 -9.99 37.25 28.27
CA VAL A 616 -10.37 38.45 27.48
C VAL A 616 -9.27 39.52 27.52
N ASP A 617 -8.63 39.73 28.67
CA ASP A 617 -7.45 40.59 28.79
C ASP A 617 -6.34 40.20 27.81
N HIS A 618 -6.01 38.90 27.77
CA HIS A 618 -5.00 38.38 26.86
C HIS A 618 -5.39 38.55 25.39
N LEU A 619 -6.64 38.21 25.03
CA LEU A 619 -7.14 38.36 23.65
C LEU A 619 -7.02 39.80 23.14
N LEU A 620 -7.37 40.78 23.99
CA LEU A 620 -7.33 42.20 23.64
C LEU A 620 -5.90 42.78 23.66
N ALA A 621 -4.98 42.21 24.44
CA ALA A 621 -3.59 42.64 24.49
C ALA A 621 -2.80 42.31 23.21
N TRP A 622 -3.24 41.31 22.43
CA TRP A 622 -2.53 40.81 21.25
C TRP A 622 -3.35 40.92 19.95
N PRO A 623 -3.69 42.14 19.49
CA PRO A 623 -4.60 42.36 18.34
C PRO A 623 -4.05 41.84 17.01
N LYS A 624 -2.73 41.67 16.86
CA LYS A 624 -2.13 41.05 15.67
C LYS A 624 -2.39 39.55 15.56
N THR A 625 -2.46 38.86 16.70
CA THR A 625 -2.70 37.41 16.78
C THR A 625 -4.19 37.11 16.64
N TYR A 626 -5.03 37.90 17.29
CA TYR A 626 -6.47 37.64 17.40
C TYR A 626 -7.32 38.51 16.49
N GLY A 627 -6.76 39.29 15.56
CA GLY A 627 -7.46 40.08 14.54
C GLY A 627 -8.89 40.52 14.86
N LEU A 628 -9.09 41.78 15.30
CA LEU A 628 -10.40 42.30 15.74
C LEU A 628 -11.54 42.01 14.75
N ASP A 629 -11.31 42.18 13.45
CA ASP A 629 -12.33 42.01 12.41
C ASP A 629 -12.57 40.56 11.99
N THR A 630 -11.50 39.76 11.92
CA THR A 630 -11.57 38.40 11.37
C THR A 630 -11.90 37.35 12.41
N VAL A 631 -11.63 37.61 13.69
CA VAL A 631 -11.78 36.63 14.77
C VAL A 631 -12.67 37.16 15.91
N LEU A 632 -12.31 38.29 16.54
CA LEU A 632 -13.00 38.74 17.77
C LEU A 632 -14.42 39.26 17.52
N VAL A 633 -14.66 40.04 16.46
CA VAL A 633 -16.02 40.55 16.13
C VAL A 633 -16.97 39.39 15.80
N PRO A 634 -16.63 38.43 14.91
CA PRO A 634 -17.46 37.25 14.67
C PRO A 634 -17.70 36.41 15.93
N ALA A 635 -16.68 36.21 16.77
CA ALA A 635 -16.82 35.48 18.03
C ALA A 635 -17.74 36.20 19.02
N ALA A 636 -17.61 37.53 19.17
CA ALA A 636 -18.45 38.35 20.03
C ALA A 636 -19.92 38.31 19.59
N LEU A 637 -20.19 38.34 18.28
CA LEU A 637 -21.53 38.17 17.73
C LEU A 637 -22.13 36.82 18.12
N ALA A 638 -21.39 35.72 17.86
CA ALA A 638 -21.85 34.37 18.18
C ALA A 638 -22.13 34.17 19.68
N LEU A 639 -21.26 34.68 20.56
CA LEU A 639 -21.45 34.62 22.02
C LEU A 639 -22.64 35.46 22.49
N THR A 640 -22.85 36.62 21.87
CA THR A 640 -23.94 37.54 22.21
C THR A 640 -25.31 36.98 21.80
N GLU A 641 -25.36 36.22 20.70
CA GLU A 641 -26.58 35.56 20.22
C GLU A 641 -26.99 34.38 21.11
N ARG A 642 -26.03 33.71 21.76
CA ARG A 642 -26.27 32.65 22.75
C ARG A 642 -26.76 33.24 24.08
N LYS A 643 -27.99 32.89 24.50
CA LYS A 643 -28.57 33.37 25.77
C LYS A 643 -27.71 33.06 27.01
N ALA A 644 -27.09 31.88 27.06
CA ALA A 644 -26.33 31.43 28.23
C ALA A 644 -25.08 32.29 28.49
N SER A 645 -24.41 32.75 27.44
CA SER A 645 -23.13 33.47 27.54
C SER A 645 -23.26 34.99 27.43
N ARG A 646 -24.42 35.49 26.97
CA ARG A 646 -24.67 36.91 26.70
C ARG A 646 -24.38 37.83 27.88
N ASP A 647 -24.75 37.40 29.08
CA ASP A 647 -24.72 38.25 30.28
C ASP A 647 -23.42 38.11 31.09
N GLU A 648 -22.55 37.17 30.72
CA GLU A 648 -21.26 36.95 31.35
C GLU A 648 -20.37 38.21 31.28
N ALA A 649 -19.66 38.52 32.36
CA ALA A 649 -18.86 39.74 32.46
C ALA A 649 -17.77 39.81 31.38
N ALA A 650 -17.08 38.70 31.14
CA ALA A 650 -16.04 38.58 30.12
C ALA A 650 -16.60 38.82 28.70
N VAL A 651 -17.73 38.19 28.36
CA VAL A 651 -18.41 38.38 27.06
C VAL A 651 -18.87 39.82 26.88
N ARG A 652 -19.46 40.45 27.92
CA ARG A 652 -19.85 41.87 27.88
C ARG A 652 -18.65 42.79 27.62
N ARG A 653 -17.48 42.47 28.18
CA ARG A 653 -16.24 43.22 28.00
C ARG A 653 -15.67 43.06 26.59
N LEU A 654 -15.60 41.84 26.07
CA LEU A 654 -15.20 41.57 24.70
C LEU A 654 -16.13 42.26 23.70
N ARG A 655 -17.44 42.18 23.92
CA ARG A 655 -18.46 42.88 23.14
C ARG A 655 -18.26 44.39 23.15
N ALA A 656 -17.97 44.97 24.31
CA ALA A 656 -17.72 46.41 24.43
C ALA A 656 -16.47 46.85 23.63
N ALA A 657 -15.39 46.06 23.66
CA ALA A 657 -14.19 46.32 22.89
C ALA A 657 -14.45 46.22 21.37
N CYS A 658 -15.16 45.17 20.92
CA CYS A 658 -15.56 45.00 19.53
C CYS A 658 -16.45 46.15 19.04
N LEU A 659 -17.41 46.57 19.86
CA LEU A 659 -18.30 47.68 19.54
C LEU A 659 -17.54 49.02 19.47
N ALA A 660 -16.56 49.24 20.36
CA ALA A 660 -15.71 50.42 20.31
C ALA A 660 -14.88 50.47 19.02
N HIS A 661 -14.31 49.33 18.59
CA HIS A 661 -13.60 49.19 17.32
C HIS A 661 -14.50 49.50 16.10
N LEU A 662 -15.68 48.87 16.03
CA LEU A 662 -16.62 49.11 14.93
C LEU A 662 -17.08 50.57 14.90
N ARG A 663 -17.40 51.18 16.05
CA ARG A 663 -17.80 52.58 16.13
C ARG A 663 -16.69 53.53 15.69
N ALA A 664 -15.44 53.25 16.05
CA ALA A 664 -14.30 54.04 15.60
C ALA A 664 -14.18 54.01 14.07
N ARG A 665 -14.31 52.83 13.44
CA ARG A 665 -14.26 52.70 11.98
C ARG A 665 -15.47 53.31 11.25
N ILE A 666 -16.67 53.17 11.82
CA ILE A 666 -17.89 53.81 11.29
C ILE A 666 -17.77 55.34 11.32
N ALA A 667 -17.14 55.88 12.37
CA ALA A 667 -16.96 57.32 12.55
C ALA A 667 -15.93 57.94 11.60
N GLU A 668 -15.11 57.14 10.90
CA GLU A 668 -14.18 57.66 9.90
C GLU A 668 -14.96 58.39 8.77
N PRO A 669 -14.50 59.53 8.26
CA PRO A 669 -15.16 60.17 7.13
C PRO A 669 -15.10 59.28 5.86
N LEU A 670 -16.25 58.97 5.27
CA LEU A 670 -16.34 58.30 3.96
C LEU A 670 -17.28 59.10 3.08
N GLU A 671 -16.70 59.96 2.24
CA GLU A 671 -17.43 60.69 1.22
C GLU A 671 -17.15 60.08 -0.15
N PRO A 672 -18.17 59.95 -1.03
CA PRO A 672 -17.93 59.58 -2.41
C PRO A 672 -17.00 60.61 -3.06
N PRO A 673 -16.08 60.19 -3.94
CA PRO A 673 -15.26 61.13 -4.70
C PRO A 673 -16.14 62.17 -5.40
N ARG A 674 -15.90 63.46 -5.13
CA ARG A 674 -16.73 64.56 -5.65
C ARG A 674 -16.57 64.76 -7.16
N ASP A 675 -15.48 64.25 -7.72
CA ASP A 675 -15.09 64.36 -9.11
C ASP A 675 -14.27 63.13 -9.56
N TRP A 676 -13.66 63.21 -10.74
CA TRP A 676 -12.81 62.15 -11.26
C TRP A 676 -11.36 62.24 -10.75
N MET A 677 -10.98 63.09 -9.80
CA MET A 677 -9.63 63.03 -9.25
C MET A 677 -9.43 61.73 -8.46
N ARG A 678 -8.27 61.10 -8.66
CA ARG A 678 -7.82 59.93 -7.90
C ARG A 678 -6.42 60.18 -7.39
N THR A 679 -6.02 59.45 -6.36
CA THR A 679 -4.66 59.52 -5.82
C THR A 679 -3.64 59.32 -6.93
N SER A 680 -2.84 60.34 -7.18
CA SER A 680 -1.88 60.40 -8.29
C SER A 680 -0.44 60.06 -7.86
N ALA A 681 -0.27 59.59 -6.62
CA ALA A 681 1.00 59.20 -6.05
C ALA A 681 1.45 57.84 -6.62
N LEU A 682 2.15 57.87 -7.74
CA LEU A 682 2.72 56.69 -8.38
C LEU A 682 4.18 56.46 -7.92
N PRO A 683 4.62 55.20 -7.78
CA PRO A 683 5.98 54.87 -7.32
C PRO A 683 7.06 55.17 -8.37
N CYS A 684 6.70 55.21 -9.66
CA CYS A 684 7.61 55.49 -10.76
C CYS A 684 7.44 56.93 -11.28
N ARG A 685 8.55 57.57 -11.66
CA ARG A 685 8.61 58.94 -12.20
C ARG A 685 8.99 59.02 -13.68
N CYS A 686 8.88 57.93 -14.43
CA CYS A 686 9.15 57.94 -15.87
C CYS A 686 8.12 58.83 -16.60
N ARG A 687 8.39 59.15 -17.88
CA ARG A 687 7.50 59.99 -18.69
C ARG A 687 6.05 59.47 -18.71
N HIS A 688 5.87 58.17 -18.88
CA HIS A 688 4.53 57.55 -18.98
C HIS A 688 3.78 57.55 -17.65
N CYS A 689 4.46 57.27 -16.54
CA CYS A 689 3.88 57.36 -15.20
C CYS A 689 3.59 58.81 -14.79
N THR A 690 4.36 59.77 -15.27
CA THR A 690 4.05 61.20 -15.06
C THR A 690 2.77 61.59 -15.79
N GLU A 691 2.58 61.10 -17.03
CA GLU A 691 1.35 61.31 -17.80
C GLU A 691 0.14 60.65 -17.12
N LEU A 692 0.29 59.43 -16.62
CA LEU A 692 -0.74 58.75 -15.83
C LEU A 692 -1.06 59.51 -14.52
N SER A 693 -0.06 60.02 -13.81
CA SER A 693 -0.24 60.82 -12.59
C SER A 693 -1.02 62.10 -12.88
N GLN A 694 -0.71 62.80 -13.98
CA GLN A 694 -1.47 63.97 -14.42
C GLN A 694 -2.92 63.61 -14.78
N PHE A 695 -3.14 62.48 -15.46
CA PHE A 695 -4.48 61.98 -15.70
C PHE A 695 -5.22 61.70 -14.39
N LEU A 696 -4.60 61.00 -13.42
CA LEU A 696 -5.20 60.70 -12.12
C LEU A 696 -5.62 61.99 -11.38
N ALA A 697 -4.79 63.03 -11.44
CA ALA A 697 -5.05 64.33 -10.82
C ALA A 697 -6.09 65.22 -11.56
N ASP A 698 -6.54 64.84 -12.76
CA ASP A 698 -7.52 65.63 -13.53
C ASP A 698 -8.96 65.37 -13.05
N PRO A 699 -9.71 66.40 -12.57
CA PRO A 699 -11.07 66.24 -12.06
C PRO A 699 -12.13 65.95 -13.13
N ASN A 700 -11.86 66.29 -14.40
CA ASN A 700 -12.84 66.22 -15.48
C ASN A 700 -12.59 65.03 -16.42
N ARG A 701 -11.37 64.46 -16.40
CA ARG A 701 -10.98 63.39 -17.30
C ARG A 701 -11.25 62.02 -16.68
N LYS A 702 -12.24 61.30 -17.22
CA LYS A 702 -12.64 59.94 -16.81
C LYS A 702 -11.79 58.83 -17.46
N VAL A 703 -11.39 59.02 -18.73
CA VAL A 703 -10.70 57.99 -19.53
C VAL A 703 -9.37 58.53 -20.04
N TRP A 704 -8.32 57.72 -19.94
CA TRP A 704 -7.01 57.95 -20.52
C TRP A 704 -6.65 56.80 -21.45
N THR A 705 -6.13 57.15 -22.62
CA THR A 705 -5.71 56.20 -23.64
C THR A 705 -4.22 56.35 -23.87
N PHE A 706 -3.51 55.23 -23.84
CA PHE A 706 -2.07 55.17 -23.92
C PHE A 706 -1.66 54.18 -25.01
N LYS A 707 -1.28 54.70 -26.17
CA LYS A 707 -0.86 53.90 -27.32
C LYS A 707 0.66 53.74 -27.30
N ALA A 708 1.13 52.55 -26.95
CA ALA A 708 2.56 52.27 -26.77
C ALA A 708 2.90 50.80 -27.02
N ALA A 709 4.20 50.51 -27.19
CA ALA A 709 4.69 49.13 -27.33
C ALA A 709 4.39 48.31 -26.06
N ALA A 710 4.39 46.98 -26.18
CA ALA A 710 4.04 46.09 -25.07
C ALA A 710 4.83 46.35 -23.76
N PRO A 711 6.16 46.53 -23.78
CA PRO A 711 6.93 46.77 -22.55
C PRO A 711 6.50 48.04 -21.79
N ASP A 712 6.19 49.11 -22.51
CA ASP A 712 5.78 50.38 -21.89
C ASP A 712 4.36 50.27 -21.29
N ARG A 713 3.45 49.52 -21.94
CA ARG A 713 2.10 49.29 -21.40
C ARG A 713 2.14 48.41 -20.16
N GLU A 714 2.92 47.33 -20.17
CA GLU A 714 3.10 46.44 -19.02
C GLU A 714 3.68 47.21 -17.82
N HIS A 715 4.68 48.08 -18.05
CA HIS A 715 5.22 48.95 -17.02
C HIS A 715 4.16 49.86 -16.36
N VAL A 716 3.28 50.47 -17.16
CA VAL A 716 2.19 51.32 -16.68
C VAL A 716 1.15 50.49 -15.92
N GLU A 717 0.78 49.31 -16.41
CA GLU A 717 -0.14 48.39 -15.72
C GLU A 717 0.39 47.93 -14.36
N ASP A 718 1.69 47.63 -14.26
CA ASP A 718 2.33 47.27 -12.99
C ASP A 718 2.40 48.45 -12.02
N SER A 719 2.65 49.66 -12.53
CA SER A 719 2.65 50.87 -11.70
C SER A 719 1.26 51.15 -11.12
N ILE A 720 0.20 50.93 -11.90
CA ILE A 720 -1.21 51.01 -11.45
C ILE A 720 -1.48 50.00 -10.33
N ARG A 721 -1.08 48.74 -10.53
CA ARG A 721 -1.29 47.66 -9.56
C ARG A 721 -0.60 47.91 -8.23
N ARG A 722 0.67 48.34 -8.28
CA ARG A 722 1.48 48.62 -7.08
C ARG A 722 1.00 49.84 -6.31
N ALA A 723 0.47 50.84 -7.01
CA ALA A 723 -0.07 52.05 -6.38
C ALA A 723 -1.52 51.88 -5.90
N GLY A 724 -2.19 50.76 -6.20
CA GLY A 724 -3.58 50.53 -5.84
C GLY A 724 -4.55 51.57 -6.44
N CYS A 725 -4.29 52.04 -7.67
CA CYS A 725 -5.13 53.08 -8.27
C CYS A 725 -6.51 52.55 -8.66
N ASP A 726 -7.55 53.36 -8.42
CA ASP A 726 -8.94 53.12 -8.82
C ASP A 726 -9.14 53.25 -10.35
N LEU A 727 -8.66 52.25 -11.11
CA LEU A 727 -8.73 52.21 -12.57
C LEU A 727 -9.19 50.85 -13.10
N ASP A 728 -10.16 50.86 -14.01
CA ASP A 728 -10.45 49.75 -14.92
C ASP A 728 -9.49 49.79 -16.10
N ARG A 729 -8.93 48.65 -16.48
CA ARG A 729 -7.93 48.52 -17.53
C ARG A 729 -8.44 47.63 -18.66
N ALA A 730 -8.37 48.13 -19.88
CA ALA A 730 -8.68 47.36 -21.08
C ALA A 730 -7.63 47.62 -22.17
N THR A 731 -7.23 46.59 -22.91
CA THR A 731 -6.35 46.77 -24.08
C THR A 731 -7.19 46.73 -25.35
N ASP A 732 -7.25 47.83 -26.08
CA ASP A 732 -7.81 47.87 -27.44
C ASP A 732 -6.76 47.36 -28.44
N ARG A 733 -7.11 46.27 -29.13
CA ARG A 733 -6.24 45.55 -30.08
C ARG A 733 -6.41 46.04 -31.52
N ASN A 734 -7.15 47.13 -31.75
CA ASN A 734 -7.32 47.73 -33.07
C ASN A 734 -6.12 48.61 -33.47
N GLY A 735 -5.25 48.06 -34.32
CA GLY A 735 -4.05 48.73 -34.85
C GLY A 735 -2.79 48.55 -33.98
N ARG A 736 -1.59 48.66 -34.59
CA ARG A 736 -0.31 48.51 -33.89
C ARG A 736 0.45 49.85 -33.81
N PRO A 737 1.13 50.16 -32.69
CA PRO A 737 1.07 49.46 -31.39
C PRO A 737 -0.32 49.57 -30.73
N TYR A 738 -0.69 48.61 -29.86
CA TYR A 738 -1.99 48.55 -29.18
C TYR A 738 -2.19 49.71 -28.19
N THR A 739 -3.45 49.98 -27.83
CA THR A 739 -3.80 51.07 -26.92
C THR A 739 -4.30 50.54 -25.59
N LEU A 740 -3.68 50.94 -24.48
CA LEU A 740 -4.19 50.72 -23.14
C LEU A 740 -5.22 51.80 -22.81
N ILE A 741 -6.42 51.40 -22.43
CA ILE A 741 -7.51 52.25 -21.99
C ILE A 741 -7.62 52.10 -20.47
N CYS A 742 -7.37 53.19 -19.75
CA CYS A 742 -7.57 53.29 -18.31
C CYS A 742 -8.79 54.16 -18.02
N THR A 743 -9.81 53.59 -17.39
CA THR A 743 -11.01 54.31 -16.98
C THR A 743 -11.03 54.43 -15.47
N LYS A 744 -11.18 55.65 -14.94
CA LYS A 744 -11.29 55.85 -13.50
C LYS A 744 -12.57 55.23 -12.96
N ASN A 745 -12.43 54.43 -11.92
CA ASN A 745 -13.52 53.85 -11.16
C ASN A 745 -13.50 54.41 -9.73
N GLN A 746 -14.24 53.81 -8.80
CA GLN A 746 -14.27 54.20 -7.40
C GLN A 746 -14.17 52.97 -6.47
N ALA A 747 -13.46 51.93 -6.93
CA ALA A 747 -13.42 50.62 -6.29
C ALA A 747 -12.99 50.69 -4.81
N SER A 748 -12.03 51.55 -4.46
CA SER A 748 -11.62 51.77 -3.07
C SER A 748 -12.73 52.37 -2.20
N TYR A 749 -13.50 53.34 -2.72
CA TYR A 749 -14.67 53.88 -2.01
C TYR A 749 -15.77 52.82 -1.86
N ASP A 750 -16.09 52.08 -2.93
CA ASP A 750 -17.15 51.07 -2.88
C ASP A 750 -16.82 49.96 -1.87
N LEU A 751 -15.55 49.55 -1.79
CA LEU A 751 -15.07 48.58 -0.81
C LEU A 751 -15.20 49.10 0.63
N LEU A 752 -14.81 50.35 0.89
CA LEU A 752 -14.96 50.99 2.20
C LEU A 752 -16.45 51.21 2.56
N ALA A 753 -17.29 51.54 1.57
CA ALA A 753 -18.74 51.70 1.76
C ALA A 753 -19.41 50.37 2.11
N HIS A 754 -19.02 49.29 1.41
CA HIS A 754 -19.49 47.94 1.71
C HIS A 754 -19.04 47.49 3.10
N GLN A 755 -17.77 47.71 3.45
CA GLN A 755 -17.26 47.42 4.78
C GLN A 755 -18.00 48.20 5.87
N ARG A 756 -18.27 49.49 5.66
CA ARG A 756 -19.06 50.31 6.61
C ARG A 756 -20.48 49.82 6.77
N GLN A 757 -21.12 49.38 5.70
CA GLN A 757 -22.46 48.80 5.77
C GLN A 757 -22.46 47.50 6.60
N LYS A 758 -21.43 46.66 6.43
CA LYS A 758 -21.21 45.48 7.26
C LYS A 758 -20.99 45.86 8.73
N ASP A 759 -20.14 46.84 9.01
CA ASP A 759 -19.86 47.32 10.38
C ASP A 759 -21.11 47.84 11.08
N LEU A 760 -21.95 48.62 10.37
CA LEU A 760 -23.21 49.12 10.91
C LEU A 760 -24.15 47.95 11.27
N ALA A 761 -24.25 46.94 10.40
CA ALA A 761 -25.08 45.77 10.66
C ALA A 761 -24.57 44.94 11.86
N GLU A 762 -23.26 44.75 11.96
CA GLU A 762 -22.63 44.02 13.07
C GLU A 762 -22.73 44.79 14.40
N ALA A 763 -22.53 46.11 14.39
CA ALA A 763 -22.69 46.96 15.56
C ALA A 763 -24.13 46.91 16.11
N VAL A 764 -25.13 46.98 15.24
CA VAL A 764 -26.54 46.85 15.62
C VAL A 764 -26.82 45.48 16.26
N ARG A 765 -26.29 44.39 15.70
CA ARG A 765 -26.45 43.04 16.30
C ARG A 765 -25.82 42.93 17.68
N LEU A 766 -24.65 43.54 17.90
CA LEU A 766 -24.02 43.57 19.22
C LEU A 766 -24.79 44.46 20.23
N GLU A 767 -25.50 45.48 19.77
CA GLU A 767 -26.29 46.40 20.60
C GLU A 767 -27.66 45.85 21.02
N ILE A 768 -28.37 45.15 20.12
CA ILE A 768 -29.73 44.61 20.37
C ILE A 768 -29.76 43.62 21.54
N ALA A 769 -28.65 42.94 21.83
CA ALA A 769 -28.54 42.05 22.98
C ALA A 769 -28.40 42.75 24.35
N ARG A 770 -28.72 44.05 24.46
CA ARG A 770 -28.95 44.76 25.75
C ARG A 770 -30.42 44.77 26.18
N THR A 771 -31.35 44.45 25.29
CA THR A 771 -32.80 44.29 25.57
C THR A 771 -33.18 42.83 25.64
#